data_AF-A0AA38TQR3-F1
#
_entry.id   AF-A0AA38TQR3-F1
#
_cell.length_a   1.000
_cell.length_b   1.000
_cell.length_c   1.000
_cell.angle_alpha   90.00
_cell.angle_beta   90.00
_cell.angle_gamma   90.00
#
_symmetry.space_group_name_H-M   'P 1'
#
loop_
_entity.id
_entity.type
_entity.pdbx_description
1 polymer ?
#
loop_
_entity_poly.entity_id
_entity_poly.type
_entity_poly.pdbx_seq_one_letter_code
_entity_poly.pdbx_strand_id
1 'polypeptide(L)'
;MASSKSPSLASMADEFTTTTTPTAAYPYPHTVNVAIFVSVKLSGHENYSLWKTQMLCLLEGHDMLGFVDGTLEPPPEGAPDTARWWRRSDALLRGWILGSLSEDVLANSVGFKTAKEVWVHLEGCYGSYGGLIGKSGGSGGVKEGIDGGGWKFDGGLIRSTPHSRSLPAPLRGVSQQIDLKGDSAIPAAADSQFGSRNRKLRGLDGMVFAEESWNGTSPTIRSMDLSEITDFLQETNTNISAYLPLYKAALRGDWEDAQDFIDHDEEAATANINKYGFTALHIAVGTGKQGITFVEKLVERISPKALMKMLTSSEKYTPLHIAAVVGNTAAVKILVNKNRKLLYAEDVDGLLPIHRALINSHKDTFLYLLGVTKANQYPNTFNGNMGVTLLSNVIFAGYFDIALDLVTRYPDLATTISSDNVDAPLMAIARKADAFESGCRLSFFDSLIYKYVPLNLENLNSKTNKGEMNFLNSVHQELSFVLWKVAGRIGKHQLSATYHTHSEDETGPSSSSCTCETFVPRNQRVNLHSNSAHYSNPIVEAASNGAYEVVQEIVDTFPQAIWYSDKSGHFMIQLAILHRCEKVYNLTYQMSDHKHFHKTLKDSYNNNLLHLAGKLAPPQKLNLVSGAALQMQRELQWFKEVEAFVHPKYKTEKNSFEQTPEMLFSKEHKKLVRDGEEWMKKTADSYTVTAGLITTIVFAAAITVPGGNNGDTGHPIYAKELSFLIFAVADAISLFTSTTSLLLFLSILTARYAEQDFLFTLPSRLIMGLATLFLSTTSMMIAFGASLYLLFGQGKEWILIPIAALSCLPITCFVTLQFPLLVELISCTYGRGLFGRQNNRPFY
;
A
#
# COMPACT_ATOMS: atom_id res chain seq x y z
N MET A 1 -50.50 -35.51 56.61
CA MET A 1 -49.92 -34.64 57.65
C MET A 1 -49.00 -33.62 56.96
N ALA A 2 -49.26 -32.33 57.20
CA ALA A 2 -48.44 -31.10 57.01
C ALA A 2 -47.56 -30.98 55.73
N SER A 3 -47.78 -30.03 54.81
CA SER A 3 -47.80 -28.55 54.88
C SER A 3 -46.42 -27.87 54.98
N SER A 4 -46.28 -26.82 54.16
CA SER A 4 -45.42 -25.62 54.29
C SER A 4 -43.98 -25.74 53.77
N LYS A 5 -43.62 -25.03 52.68
CA LYS A 5 -43.25 -23.60 52.51
C LYS A 5 -41.73 -23.38 52.63
N SER A 6 -41.22 -22.67 51.62
CA SER A 6 -39.89 -22.07 51.49
C SER A 6 -39.41 -21.23 52.68
N PRO A 7 -38.09 -21.12 52.86
CA PRO A 7 -37.41 -19.84 53.14
C PRO A 7 -36.24 -19.62 52.14
N SER A 8 -36.27 -18.55 51.34
CA SER A 8 -35.66 -17.23 51.56
C SER A 8 -34.17 -17.15 51.19
N LEU A 9 -33.88 -16.28 50.20
CA LEU A 9 -32.61 -15.61 49.95
C LEU A 9 -32.00 -15.08 51.26
N ALA A 10 -30.79 -15.51 51.59
CA ALA A 10 -29.70 -14.74 52.21
C ALA A 10 -28.74 -15.69 52.92
N SER A 11 -27.58 -15.95 52.30
CA SER A 11 -26.26 -16.26 52.90
C SER A 11 -25.48 -17.26 52.06
N MET A 12 -24.79 -16.74 51.04
CA MET A 12 -23.55 -17.25 50.44
C MET A 12 -23.34 -16.55 49.10
N ALA A 13 -23.15 -15.24 49.18
CA ALA A 13 -22.68 -14.41 48.07
C ALA A 13 -21.71 -13.37 48.66
N ASP A 14 -20.63 -13.88 49.26
CA ASP A 14 -19.46 -13.10 49.65
C ASP A 14 -18.25 -14.03 49.55
N GLU A 15 -17.76 -14.21 48.31
CA GLU A 15 -16.35 -14.51 47.97
C GLU A 15 -16.23 -14.75 46.46
N PHE A 16 -16.41 -13.69 45.67
CA PHE A 16 -15.85 -13.58 44.32
C PHE A 16 -15.55 -12.11 44.05
N THR A 17 -14.42 -11.65 44.59
CA THR A 17 -13.82 -10.37 44.20
C THR A 17 -13.33 -10.49 42.76
N THR A 18 -14.14 -9.95 41.86
CA THR A 18 -13.79 -9.65 40.47
C THR A 18 -12.59 -8.72 40.43
N THR A 19 -11.49 -9.15 39.81
CA THR A 19 -10.49 -8.23 39.26
C THR A 19 -11.02 -7.66 37.95
N THR A 20 -11.97 -6.74 38.05
CA THR A 20 -12.38 -5.85 36.96
C THR A 20 -11.25 -4.87 36.68
N THR A 21 -10.65 -4.95 35.49
CA THR A 21 -9.94 -3.82 34.87
C THR A 21 -10.84 -2.58 34.91
N PRO A 22 -10.33 -1.40 35.30
CA PRO A 22 -11.16 -0.21 35.40
C PRO A 22 -11.66 0.19 34.01
N THR A 23 -12.97 0.05 33.79
CA THR A 23 -13.68 0.70 32.68
C THR A 23 -13.37 2.20 32.74
N ALA A 24 -12.82 2.76 31.66
CA ALA A 24 -12.51 4.19 31.58
C ALA A 24 -13.79 4.98 31.85
N ALA A 25 -13.79 5.82 32.88
CA ALA A 25 -14.98 6.55 33.35
C ALA A 25 -15.53 7.58 32.35
N TYR A 26 -14.78 7.85 31.25
CA TYR A 26 -15.15 8.84 30.24
C TYR A 26 -14.84 8.32 28.82
N PRO A 27 -15.70 8.58 27.83
CA PRO A 27 -15.54 8.12 26.44
C PRO A 27 -14.29 8.72 25.79
N TYR A 28 -13.57 7.92 24.98
CA TYR A 28 -12.35 8.35 24.28
C TYR A 28 -12.29 7.88 22.82
N PRO A 29 -12.87 8.67 21.89
CA PRO A 29 -12.86 8.36 20.46
C PRO A 29 -11.58 8.84 19.78
N HIS A 30 -10.68 7.92 19.39
CA HIS A 30 -9.35 8.25 18.87
C HIS A 30 -9.26 8.38 17.33
N THR A 31 -10.35 8.16 16.59
CA THR A 31 -10.33 8.02 15.11
C THR A 31 -11.41 8.81 14.37
N VAL A 32 -12.05 9.79 15.01
CA VAL A 32 -13.16 10.54 14.41
C VAL A 32 -12.64 11.72 13.60
N ASN A 33 -12.98 11.74 12.31
CA ASN A 33 -12.79 12.91 11.46
C ASN A 33 -14.09 13.72 11.44
N VAL A 34 -14.08 14.87 12.11
CA VAL A 34 -15.24 15.77 12.27
C VAL A 34 -15.78 16.24 10.92
N ALA A 35 -14.92 16.43 9.91
CA ALA A 35 -15.33 16.86 8.57
C ALA A 35 -16.20 15.84 7.84
N ILE A 36 -16.23 14.57 8.28
CA ILE A 36 -17.12 13.54 7.73
C ILE A 36 -18.55 13.70 8.27
N PHE A 37 -18.71 14.18 9.51
CA PHE A 37 -20.00 14.27 10.19
C PHE A 37 -20.58 15.69 10.17
N VAL A 38 -19.72 16.71 10.19
CA VAL A 38 -20.07 18.12 10.14
C VAL A 38 -19.56 18.69 8.83
N SER A 39 -20.45 18.71 7.85
CA SER A 39 -20.18 19.11 6.46
C SER A 39 -20.10 20.62 6.24
N VAL A 40 -20.58 21.41 7.21
CA VAL A 40 -20.67 22.88 7.11
C VAL A 40 -19.82 23.48 8.22
N LYS A 41 -18.92 24.41 7.89
CA LYS A 41 -18.20 25.21 8.90
C LYS A 41 -19.11 26.31 9.43
N LEU A 42 -19.21 26.46 10.76
CA LEU A 42 -19.98 27.55 11.35
C LEU A 42 -19.34 28.89 10.98
N SER A 43 -20.09 29.74 10.26
CA SER A 43 -19.61 31.04 9.79
C SER A 43 -20.50 32.21 10.23
N GLY A 44 -21.68 31.93 10.81
CA GLY A 44 -22.58 32.95 11.33
C GLY A 44 -23.94 32.37 11.71
N HIS A 45 -24.93 33.25 11.95
CA HIS A 45 -26.28 32.84 12.36
C HIS A 45 -27.01 31.98 11.32
N GLU A 46 -26.76 32.22 10.02
CA GLU A 46 -27.52 31.62 8.93
C GLU A 46 -27.33 30.09 8.83
N ASN A 47 -26.15 29.58 9.21
CA ASN A 47 -25.83 28.16 9.16
C ASN A 47 -25.69 27.50 10.54
N TYR A 48 -25.96 28.24 11.62
CA TYR A 48 -25.83 27.73 12.98
C TYR A 48 -26.78 26.57 13.28
N SER A 49 -28.04 26.63 12.84
CA SER A 49 -29.01 25.55 13.08
C SER A 49 -28.56 24.23 12.44
N LEU A 50 -28.10 24.28 11.19
CA LEU A 50 -27.61 23.13 10.45
C LEU A 50 -26.30 22.58 11.05
N TRP A 51 -25.36 23.46 11.39
CA TRP A 51 -24.11 23.09 12.06
C TRP A 51 -24.40 22.42 13.42
N LYS A 52 -25.27 23.02 14.24
CA LYS A 52 -25.63 22.51 15.56
C LYS A 52 -26.25 21.12 15.48
N THR A 53 -27.17 20.89 14.53
CA THR A 53 -27.78 19.57 14.33
C THR A 53 -26.73 18.51 13.95
N GLN A 54 -25.83 18.82 13.02
CA GLN A 54 -24.78 17.88 12.61
C GLN A 54 -23.80 17.58 13.75
N MET A 55 -23.44 18.61 14.52
CA MET A 55 -22.55 18.45 15.66
C MET A 55 -23.21 17.65 16.78
N LEU A 56 -24.48 17.90 17.12
CA LEU A 56 -25.21 17.11 18.12
C LEU A 56 -25.30 15.62 17.73
N CYS A 57 -25.57 15.30 16.46
CA CYS A 57 -25.55 13.91 16.00
C CYS A 57 -24.17 13.25 16.16
N LEU A 58 -23.08 14.01 15.96
CA LEU A 58 -21.73 13.52 16.22
C LEU A 58 -21.50 13.27 17.71
N LEU A 59 -21.96 14.16 18.59
CA LEU A 59 -21.78 14.04 20.04
C LEU A 59 -22.58 12.89 20.63
N GLU A 60 -23.84 12.73 20.20
CA GLU A 60 -24.70 11.61 20.60
C GLU A 60 -24.13 10.27 20.14
N GLY A 61 -23.62 10.19 18.90
CA GLY A 61 -23.04 8.96 18.37
C GLY A 61 -21.73 8.49 19.04
N HIS A 62 -21.13 9.33 19.89
CA HIS A 62 -19.86 9.04 20.57
C HIS A 62 -19.95 9.20 22.09
N ASP A 63 -21.16 9.30 22.66
CA ASP A 63 -21.41 9.52 24.09
C ASP A 63 -20.74 10.79 24.65
N MET A 64 -20.45 11.79 23.81
CA MET A 64 -19.76 13.04 24.18
C MET A 64 -20.71 14.18 24.53
N LEU A 65 -22.03 14.00 24.34
CA LEU A 65 -23.03 15.03 24.60
C LEU A 65 -22.97 15.57 26.04
N GLY A 66 -22.62 14.70 26.99
CA GLY A 66 -22.58 15.01 28.41
C GLY A 66 -21.57 16.11 28.81
N PHE A 67 -20.54 16.32 28.00
CA PHE A 67 -19.54 17.38 28.21
C PHE A 67 -20.09 18.78 27.86
N VAL A 68 -21.13 18.84 27.03
CA VAL A 68 -21.73 20.09 26.54
C VAL A 68 -22.99 20.45 27.30
N ASP A 69 -23.87 19.49 27.57
CA ASP A 69 -25.10 19.70 28.36
C ASP A 69 -24.81 19.85 29.87
N GLY A 70 -23.62 19.44 30.32
CA GLY A 70 -23.18 19.54 31.70
C GLY A 70 -23.51 18.33 32.57
N THR A 71 -24.01 17.23 32.01
CA THR A 71 -24.25 15.97 32.74
C THR A 71 -22.94 15.25 33.14
N LEU A 72 -21.83 15.55 32.47
CA LEU A 72 -20.47 15.07 32.82
C LEU A 72 -19.61 16.21 33.39
N GLU A 73 -19.80 16.51 34.66
CA GLU A 73 -19.04 17.54 35.36
C GLU A 73 -17.56 17.16 35.60
N PRO A 74 -16.65 18.16 35.67
CA PRO A 74 -15.25 17.92 36.01
C PRO A 74 -15.14 17.28 37.41
N PRO A 75 -14.32 16.23 37.58
CA PRO A 75 -14.22 15.53 38.85
C PRO A 75 -13.58 16.41 39.95
N PRO A 76 -13.98 16.25 41.23
CA PRO A 76 -13.46 17.04 42.35
C PRO A 76 -11.96 16.82 42.57
N GLU A 77 -11.27 17.83 43.13
CA GLU A 77 -9.84 17.76 43.44
C GLU A 77 -9.56 16.64 44.45
N GLY A 78 -8.99 15.53 43.98
CA GLY A 78 -8.68 14.36 44.81
C GLY A 78 -8.50 13.03 44.07
N ALA A 79 -8.88 12.94 42.78
CA ALA A 79 -8.74 11.73 41.96
C ALA A 79 -7.94 12.00 40.66
N PRO A 80 -6.61 11.78 40.64
CA PRO A 80 -5.75 12.24 39.54
C PRO A 80 -5.96 11.51 38.19
N ASP A 81 -6.37 10.24 38.20
CA ASP A 81 -6.54 9.45 36.97
C ASP A 81 -7.87 9.74 36.25
N THR A 82 -8.97 9.90 37.00
CA THR A 82 -10.27 10.32 36.44
C THR A 82 -10.23 11.75 35.94
N ALA A 83 -9.55 12.66 36.65
CA ALA A 83 -9.30 14.02 36.20
C ALA A 83 -8.44 14.11 34.93
N ARG A 84 -7.56 13.13 34.69
CA ARG A 84 -6.78 13.03 33.45
C ARG A 84 -7.66 12.58 32.28
N TRP A 85 -8.52 11.57 32.49
CA TRP A 85 -9.40 11.06 31.44
C TRP A 85 -10.47 12.08 31.04
N TRP A 86 -11.08 12.77 32.00
CA TRP A 86 -12.04 13.85 31.72
C TRP A 86 -11.40 14.97 30.89
N ARG A 87 -10.23 15.48 31.32
CA ARG A 87 -9.50 16.55 30.60
C ARG A 87 -9.14 16.16 29.17
N ARG A 88 -8.79 14.90 28.95
CA ARG A 88 -8.45 14.39 27.63
C ARG A 88 -9.67 14.37 26.70
N SER A 89 -10.83 13.93 27.21
CA SER A 89 -12.08 13.87 26.44
C SER A 89 -12.66 15.27 26.18
N ASP A 90 -12.63 16.17 27.16
CA ASP A 90 -13.02 17.57 27.00
C ASP A 90 -12.13 18.30 25.97
N ALA A 91 -10.80 18.13 26.04
CA ALA A 91 -9.88 18.73 25.08
C ALA A 91 -10.10 18.24 23.64
N LEU A 92 -10.42 16.95 23.48
CA LEU A 92 -10.73 16.38 22.17
C LEU A 92 -12.02 16.98 21.60
N LEU A 93 -13.08 17.03 22.40
CA LEU A 93 -14.35 17.64 21.99
C LEU A 93 -14.20 19.11 21.66
N ARG A 94 -13.43 19.86 22.47
CA ARG A 94 -13.09 21.25 22.18
C ARG A 94 -12.38 21.38 20.84
N GLY A 95 -11.44 20.48 20.54
CA GLY A 95 -10.79 20.40 19.23
C GLY A 95 -11.77 20.15 18.07
N TRP A 96 -12.78 19.31 18.29
CA TRP A 96 -13.82 19.04 17.28
C TRP A 96 -14.69 20.27 17.00
N ILE A 97 -15.12 20.96 18.05
CA ILE A 97 -15.93 22.17 17.93
C ILE A 97 -15.10 23.24 17.19
N LEU A 98 -13.88 23.54 17.64
CA LEU A 98 -13.02 24.55 17.03
C LEU A 98 -12.65 24.22 15.57
N GLY A 99 -12.37 22.96 15.25
CA GLY A 99 -12.06 22.52 13.89
C GLY A 99 -13.25 22.62 12.91
N SER A 100 -14.46 22.80 13.43
CA SER A 100 -15.68 22.96 12.64
C SER A 100 -16.13 24.41 12.46
N LEU A 101 -15.33 25.39 12.89
CA LEU A 101 -15.61 26.82 12.77
C LEU A 101 -14.90 27.43 11.53
N SER A 102 -15.43 28.52 10.98
CA SER A 102 -14.69 29.37 10.04
C SER A 102 -13.63 30.20 10.76
N GLU A 103 -12.66 30.77 10.03
CA GLU A 103 -11.57 31.58 10.60
C GLU A 103 -12.10 32.74 11.46
N ASP A 104 -13.13 33.44 10.99
CA ASP A 104 -13.73 34.59 11.69
C ASP A 104 -14.38 34.19 13.03
N VAL A 105 -15.06 33.04 13.08
CA VAL A 105 -15.73 32.54 14.29
C VAL A 105 -14.72 31.89 15.25
N LEU A 106 -13.69 31.23 14.69
CA LEU A 106 -12.62 30.60 15.44
C LEU A 106 -11.83 31.63 16.24
N ALA A 107 -11.47 32.78 15.65
CA ALA A 107 -10.71 33.84 16.31
C ALA A 107 -11.36 34.32 17.62
N ASN A 108 -12.69 34.31 17.69
CA ASN A 108 -13.45 34.72 18.88
C ASN A 108 -13.67 33.58 19.90
N SER A 109 -13.31 32.33 19.55
CA SER A 109 -13.64 31.13 20.32
C SER A 109 -12.41 30.42 20.94
N VAL A 110 -11.18 30.83 20.60
CA VAL A 110 -9.93 30.16 21.07
C VAL A 110 -9.67 30.35 22.59
N GLY A 111 -10.22 31.40 23.20
CA GLY A 111 -9.91 31.80 24.59
C GLY A 111 -10.55 30.95 25.69
N PHE A 112 -11.48 30.04 25.36
CA PHE A 112 -12.24 29.27 26.34
C PHE A 112 -11.54 27.97 26.76
N LYS A 113 -11.65 27.62 28.04
CA LYS A 113 -10.87 26.53 28.66
C LYS A 113 -11.55 25.17 28.57
N THR A 114 -12.85 25.10 28.35
CA THR A 114 -13.60 23.83 28.26
C THR A 114 -14.46 23.77 27.00
N ALA A 115 -14.81 22.56 26.54
CA ALA A 115 -15.71 22.39 25.40
C ALA A 115 -17.10 22.99 25.68
N LYS A 116 -17.57 22.88 26.93
CA LYS A 116 -18.83 23.48 27.40
C LYS A 116 -18.84 24.99 27.24
N GLU A 117 -17.77 25.68 27.65
CA GLU A 117 -17.65 27.13 27.51
C GLU A 117 -17.70 27.58 26.05
N VAL A 118 -16.97 26.88 25.16
CA VAL A 118 -17.02 27.15 23.72
C VAL A 118 -18.43 26.95 23.18
N TRP A 119 -19.10 25.86 23.55
CA TRP A 119 -20.45 25.56 23.08
C TRP A 119 -21.47 26.61 23.51
N VAL A 120 -21.47 26.98 24.79
CA VAL A 120 -22.37 28.00 25.34
C VAL A 120 -22.11 29.36 24.69
N HIS A 121 -20.83 29.70 24.43
CA HIS A 121 -20.48 30.93 23.71
C HIS A 121 -21.05 30.94 22.29
N LEU A 122 -20.84 29.87 21.52
CA LEU A 122 -21.37 29.76 20.15
C LEU A 122 -22.91 29.78 20.13
N GLU A 123 -23.55 29.15 21.10
CA GLU A 123 -25.00 29.16 21.24
C GLU A 123 -25.54 30.55 21.58
N GLY A 124 -24.88 31.28 22.47
CA GLY A 124 -25.23 32.66 22.79
C GLY A 124 -24.99 33.63 21.63
N CYS A 125 -23.91 33.43 20.88
CA CYS A 125 -23.53 34.29 19.77
C CYS A 125 -24.36 34.04 18.50
N TYR A 126 -24.71 32.79 18.19
CA TYR A 126 -25.28 32.42 16.90
C TYR A 126 -26.65 31.71 16.98
N GLY A 127 -27.05 31.24 18.16
CA GLY A 127 -28.26 30.42 18.36
C GLY A 127 -29.59 31.14 18.34
N SER A 128 -29.59 32.47 18.35
CA SER A 128 -30.83 33.25 18.38
C SER A 128 -31.05 33.99 17.05
N TYR A 129 -31.76 33.35 16.12
CA TYR A 129 -32.75 34.05 15.28
C TYR A 129 -33.72 33.08 14.58
N GLY A 130 -34.92 32.98 15.13
CA GLY A 130 -36.12 32.47 14.46
C GLY A 130 -37.21 33.54 14.52
N GLY A 131 -37.15 34.51 13.60
CA GLY A 131 -38.25 35.40 13.25
C GLY A 131 -38.40 36.68 14.09
N LEU A 132 -38.20 37.85 13.47
CA LEU A 132 -39.21 38.91 13.41
C LEU A 132 -38.78 40.02 12.44
N ILE A 133 -39.75 40.39 11.60
CA ILE A 133 -39.79 41.59 10.78
C ILE A 133 -39.75 42.82 11.72
N GLY A 134 -38.89 43.78 11.40
CA GLY A 134 -38.77 45.17 11.90
C GLY A 134 -39.47 45.60 13.19
N LYS A 135 -38.68 46.11 14.16
CA LYS A 135 -38.75 47.51 14.69
C LYS A 135 -37.82 47.72 15.90
N SER A 136 -37.20 48.90 15.90
CA SER A 136 -36.61 49.70 16.99
C SER A 136 -36.69 49.24 18.47
N GLY A 137 -35.53 49.29 19.15
CA GLY A 137 -35.32 50.00 20.41
C GLY A 137 -35.60 49.30 21.75
N GLY A 138 -34.60 49.33 22.66
CA GLY A 138 -34.83 49.50 24.11
C GLY A 138 -34.54 48.32 25.06
N SER A 139 -33.43 48.45 25.81
CA SER A 139 -33.26 48.20 27.26
C SER A 139 -33.90 46.99 27.98
N GLY A 140 -33.03 46.15 28.57
CA GLY A 140 -33.09 45.80 30.01
C GLY A 140 -33.59 44.41 30.44
N GLY A 141 -32.78 43.71 31.27
CA GLY A 141 -33.27 43.00 32.47
C GLY A 141 -33.49 41.47 32.46
N VAL A 142 -32.52 40.72 33.02
CA VAL A 142 -32.63 39.79 34.20
C VAL A 142 -33.60 38.56 34.18
N LYS A 143 -32.99 37.38 34.46
CA LYS A 143 -33.41 36.14 35.20
C LYS A 143 -34.22 34.97 34.60
N GLU A 144 -33.56 33.80 34.71
CA GLU A 144 -33.96 32.46 35.26
C GLU A 144 -35.34 31.82 34.94
N GLY A 145 -35.31 30.54 34.55
CA GLY A 145 -36.45 29.61 34.66
C GLY A 145 -36.27 28.29 33.92
N ILE A 146 -36.28 27.18 34.67
CA ILE A 146 -36.09 25.77 34.28
C ILE A 146 -37.43 25.15 33.81
N ASP A 147 -37.35 24.19 32.87
CA ASP A 147 -38.20 22.98 32.66
C ASP A 147 -38.24 22.67 31.14
N GLY A 148 -37.97 21.48 30.61
CA GLY A 148 -38.33 20.14 31.08
C GLY A 148 -39.47 19.61 30.21
N GLY A 149 -39.19 18.75 29.21
CA GLY A 149 -40.26 18.01 28.49
C GLY A 149 -39.96 17.66 27.04
N GLY A 150 -39.80 16.36 26.77
CA GLY A 150 -39.52 15.79 25.45
C GLY A 150 -40.68 15.86 24.46
N TRP A 151 -40.34 15.65 23.18
CA TRP A 151 -41.29 15.69 22.07
C TRP A 151 -41.38 14.34 21.36
N LYS A 152 -42.60 13.78 21.44
CA LYS A 152 -43.09 12.63 20.68
C LYS A 152 -43.26 12.98 19.19
N PHE A 153 -43.08 11.96 18.36
CA PHE A 153 -43.49 11.94 16.96
C PHE A 153 -45.01 11.76 16.80
N ASP A 154 -45.58 12.51 15.86
CA ASP A 154 -46.75 12.20 15.03
C ASP A 154 -46.53 12.98 13.72
N GLY A 155 -46.68 12.49 12.48
CA GLY A 155 -47.60 11.49 11.95
C GLY A 155 -48.63 12.22 11.07
N GLY A 156 -48.37 12.42 9.76
CA GLY A 156 -49.33 13.12 8.89
C GLY A 156 -48.99 13.17 7.40
N LEU A 157 -49.59 12.25 6.65
CA LEU A 157 -49.66 12.09 5.18
C LEU A 157 -50.34 13.33 4.53
N ILE A 158 -50.02 13.80 3.31
CA ILE A 158 -50.77 13.53 2.05
C ILE A 158 -50.15 14.31 0.84
N ARG A 159 -50.03 13.57 -0.27
CA ARG A 159 -50.00 13.87 -1.73
C ARG A 159 -50.24 15.30 -2.26
N SER A 160 -49.51 15.69 -3.32
CA SER A 160 -49.93 15.69 -4.76
C SER A 160 -49.14 16.69 -5.65
N THR A 161 -48.74 16.23 -6.85
CA THR A 161 -48.18 16.98 -8.01
C THR A 161 -49.33 17.42 -8.98
N PRO A 162 -49.16 18.03 -10.20
CA PRO A 162 -47.99 18.61 -10.96
C PRO A 162 -48.30 19.95 -11.74
N HIS A 163 -47.38 20.33 -12.66
CA HIS A 163 -47.44 21.28 -13.82
C HIS A 163 -46.76 22.66 -13.60
N SER A 164 -46.03 23.29 -14.54
CA SER A 164 -45.51 22.99 -15.89
C SER A 164 -44.64 24.18 -16.39
N ARG A 165 -43.76 23.97 -17.39
CA ARG A 165 -43.06 24.94 -18.28
C ARG A 165 -41.90 25.73 -17.63
N SER A 166 -40.76 26.03 -18.27
CA SER A 166 -40.35 26.11 -19.68
C SER A 166 -38.81 26.16 -19.80
N LEU A 167 -38.25 25.63 -20.90
CA LEU A 167 -36.89 25.89 -21.40
C LEU A 167 -36.73 27.37 -21.84
N PRO A 168 -35.49 27.89 -21.92
CA PRO A 168 -34.82 27.97 -23.23
C PRO A 168 -33.33 27.56 -23.22
N ALA A 169 -32.81 27.39 -24.44
CA ALA A 169 -31.50 26.84 -24.82
C ALA A 169 -30.43 27.95 -25.14
N PRO A 170 -29.32 27.70 -25.87
CA PRO A 170 -27.95 27.87 -25.38
C PRO A 170 -27.15 28.99 -26.08
N LEU A 171 -25.97 29.35 -25.54
CA LEU A 171 -25.00 30.22 -26.23
C LEU A 171 -23.77 29.42 -26.71
N ARG A 172 -23.58 29.40 -28.04
CA ARG A 172 -22.31 29.22 -28.76
C ARG A 172 -21.31 30.29 -28.26
N GLY A 173 -19.98 30.14 -28.22
CA GLY A 173 -19.04 29.25 -28.88
C GLY A 173 -17.84 30.13 -29.30
N VAL A 174 -16.59 29.73 -28.98
CA VAL A 174 -15.38 30.24 -29.66
C VAL A 174 -14.38 29.10 -29.77
N SER A 175 -14.03 28.77 -31.02
CA SER A 175 -13.00 27.83 -31.44
C SER A 175 -11.60 28.41 -31.23
N GLN A 176 -10.60 27.56 -30.93
CA GLN A 176 -9.25 27.76 -31.47
C GLN A 176 -8.53 26.43 -31.74
N GLN A 177 -8.52 26.16 -33.04
CA GLN A 177 -7.69 25.38 -33.93
C GLN A 177 -6.31 24.86 -33.46
N ILE A 178 -6.08 23.61 -33.87
CA ILE A 178 -4.83 22.83 -33.90
C ILE A 178 -3.84 23.45 -34.92
N ASP A 179 -2.55 23.45 -34.61
CA ASP A 179 -1.50 23.46 -35.64
C ASP A 179 -0.40 22.44 -35.30
N LEU A 180 -0.06 21.63 -36.30
CA LEU A 180 0.93 20.55 -36.31
C LEU A 180 1.97 20.94 -37.35
N LYS A 181 3.24 21.11 -36.94
CA LYS A 181 4.38 20.98 -37.85
C LYS A 181 5.55 20.32 -37.12
N GLY A 182 5.99 19.19 -37.68
CA GLY A 182 7.28 18.59 -37.35
C GLY A 182 8.40 19.27 -38.13
N ASP A 183 9.63 19.09 -37.65
CA ASP A 183 10.77 18.69 -38.47
C ASP A 183 11.89 18.14 -37.59
N SER A 184 12.62 17.22 -38.20
CA SER A 184 13.67 16.33 -37.68
C SER A 184 14.97 17.01 -37.23
N ALA A 185 15.59 16.51 -36.15
CA ALA A 185 17.05 16.25 -36.06
C ALA A 185 17.42 15.46 -34.78
N ILE A 186 18.12 14.35 -34.95
CA ILE A 186 18.96 13.61 -33.96
C ILE A 186 20.36 14.28 -34.03
N PRO A 187 21.21 14.45 -32.97
CA PRO A 187 21.62 13.40 -32.02
C PRO A 187 21.95 13.75 -30.55
N ALA A 188 21.95 12.66 -29.75
CA ALA A 188 22.91 12.30 -28.69
C ALA A 188 22.72 12.76 -27.22
N ALA A 189 22.65 11.70 -26.39
CA ALA A 189 23.29 11.50 -25.08
C ALA A 189 22.56 11.92 -23.78
N ALA A 190 22.66 10.97 -22.84
CA ALA A 190 22.62 11.06 -21.38
C ALA A 190 21.26 10.95 -20.66
N ASP A 191 21.13 9.79 -20.01
CA ASP A 191 20.77 9.58 -18.60
C ASP A 191 19.30 9.67 -18.14
N SER A 192 18.73 8.45 -18.09
CA SER A 192 17.93 7.88 -17.01
C SER A 192 17.49 8.79 -15.85
N GLN A 193 16.19 9.13 -15.84
CA GLN A 193 15.43 9.33 -14.60
C GLN A 193 14.11 8.55 -14.69
N PHE A 194 14.10 7.35 -14.12
CA PHE A 194 12.87 6.70 -13.68
C PHE A 194 12.79 6.83 -12.16
N GLY A 195 11.88 7.68 -11.71
CA GLY A 195 11.56 7.90 -10.30
C GLY A 195 10.95 6.66 -9.68
N SER A 196 11.60 6.15 -8.65
CA SER A 196 11.06 5.09 -7.80
C SER A 196 10.16 5.70 -6.73
N ARG A 197 8.93 5.18 -6.68
CA ARG A 197 7.86 5.53 -5.75
C ARG A 197 8.22 5.01 -4.34
N ASN A 198 8.47 5.91 -3.40
CA ASN A 198 8.63 5.54 -1.99
C ASN A 198 7.27 5.24 -1.35
N ARG A 199 7.13 4.00 -0.91
CA ARG A 199 6.04 3.47 -0.08
C ARG A 199 6.37 3.80 1.38
N LYS A 200 5.68 4.78 1.98
CA LYS A 200 5.71 5.05 3.43
C LYS A 200 5.16 3.84 4.18
N LEU A 201 5.95 3.22 5.05
CA LEU A 201 5.46 2.46 6.21
C LEU A 201 6.17 2.92 7.48
N ARG A 202 5.33 3.11 8.49
CA ARG A 202 5.44 3.79 9.77
C ARG A 202 6.66 3.49 10.64
N GLY A 203 7.17 4.58 11.22
CA GLY A 203 7.78 4.66 12.54
C GLY A 203 8.07 6.13 12.84
N LEU A 204 7.11 6.81 13.49
CA LEU A 204 7.23 8.09 14.23
C LEU A 204 5.81 8.64 14.44
N ASP A 205 5.16 8.24 15.53
CA ASP A 205 4.17 9.09 16.18
C ASP A 205 4.91 9.89 17.25
N GLY A 206 5.04 11.19 17.01
CA GLY A 206 5.78 12.08 17.90
C GLY A 206 5.98 13.50 17.39
N MET A 207 5.02 14.08 16.67
CA MET A 207 4.64 15.52 16.67
C MET A 207 3.79 15.82 15.43
N VAL A 208 2.56 16.25 15.68
CA VAL A 208 1.62 16.79 14.70
C VAL A 208 1.90 18.29 14.54
N PHE A 209 2.18 18.72 13.32
CA PHE A 209 1.74 20.01 12.82
C PHE A 209 0.88 19.76 11.57
N ALA A 210 -0.21 20.53 11.47
CA ALA A 210 -1.31 20.37 10.53
C ALA A 210 -0.91 20.63 9.07
N GLU A 211 -1.50 19.87 8.13
CA GLU A 211 -1.53 20.19 6.71
C GLU A 211 -2.69 21.16 6.41
N GLU A 212 -2.37 22.33 5.86
CA GLU A 212 -3.31 23.18 5.13
C GLU A 212 -3.21 22.95 3.61
N SER A 213 -4.39 22.82 3.01
CA SER A 213 -4.80 23.22 1.65
C SER A 213 -3.71 23.47 0.58
N TRP A 214 -3.61 22.54 -0.39
CA TRP A 214 -2.94 22.78 -1.67
C TRP A 214 -3.87 23.53 -2.63
N ASN A 215 -3.74 24.85 -2.72
CA ASN A 215 -4.10 25.57 -3.94
C ASN A 215 -2.88 25.59 -4.89
N GLY A 216 -3.14 25.29 -6.15
CA GLY A 216 -2.12 25.01 -7.16
C GLY A 216 -1.14 26.16 -7.39
N THR A 217 0.16 25.83 -7.29
CA THR A 217 1.26 26.27 -8.16
C THR A 217 2.52 25.55 -7.65
N SER A 218 3.28 24.92 -8.55
CA SER A 218 4.51 24.16 -8.22
C SER A 218 5.48 24.99 -7.36
N PRO A 219 6.04 24.47 -6.26
CA PRO A 219 7.13 25.14 -5.59
C PRO A 219 8.44 24.76 -6.27
N THR A 220 8.94 25.64 -7.13
CA THR A 220 10.38 25.86 -7.26
C THR A 220 10.97 26.03 -5.87
N ILE A 221 12.11 25.38 -5.58
CA ILE A 221 12.90 25.58 -4.37
C ILE A 221 13.12 27.09 -4.20
N ARG A 222 12.37 27.72 -3.29
CA ARG A 222 12.61 29.11 -2.91
C ARG A 222 13.79 29.12 -1.96
N SER A 223 14.82 29.88 -2.34
CA SER A 223 15.90 30.31 -1.46
C SER A 223 15.32 30.80 -0.14
N MET A 224 15.64 30.10 0.95
CA MET A 224 15.19 30.43 2.28
C MET A 224 15.86 31.73 2.72
N ASP A 225 15.05 32.74 3.05
CA ASP A 225 15.49 34.08 3.37
C ASP A 225 16.25 34.09 4.70
N LEU A 226 17.42 34.75 4.72
CA LEU A 226 18.39 34.68 5.83
C LEU A 226 17.93 35.42 7.09
N SER A 227 16.88 36.24 6.97
CA SER A 227 16.43 37.22 7.96
C SER A 227 15.48 36.64 9.03
N GLU A 228 14.63 35.69 8.68
CA GLU A 228 13.70 35.06 9.65
C GLU A 228 14.41 34.05 10.57
N ILE A 229 15.56 33.52 10.14
CA ILE A 229 16.41 32.64 10.96
C ILE A 229 17.15 33.45 12.04
N THR A 230 17.52 34.70 11.74
CA THR A 230 18.28 35.56 12.66
C THR A 230 17.48 36.00 13.88
N ASP A 231 16.17 36.23 13.75
CA ASP A 231 15.33 36.72 14.84
C ASP A 231 14.91 35.61 15.81
N PHE A 232 14.73 34.37 15.33
CA PHE A 232 14.41 33.22 16.20
C PHE A 232 15.63 32.68 16.97
N LEU A 233 16.86 33.04 16.55
CA LEU A 233 18.09 32.62 17.22
C LEU A 233 18.38 33.41 18.49
N GLN A 234 17.72 34.55 18.77
CA GLN A 234 18.26 35.55 19.68
C GLN A 234 18.06 35.29 21.19
N GLU A 235 17.16 34.40 21.62
CA GLU A 235 16.83 34.22 23.06
C GLU A 235 17.51 33.05 23.80
N THR A 236 18.35 32.24 23.14
CA THR A 236 19.13 31.15 23.79
C THR A 236 20.66 31.24 23.54
N ASN A 237 21.12 32.39 23.05
CA ASN A 237 22.18 32.43 22.03
C ASN A 237 23.62 32.71 22.50
N THR A 238 23.91 32.82 23.80
CA THR A 238 25.25 33.29 24.21
C THR A 238 26.37 32.28 24.00
N ASN A 239 26.10 30.96 23.99
CA ASN A 239 27.13 29.93 23.78
C ASN A 239 27.08 29.27 22.39
N ILE A 240 25.92 29.22 21.72
CA ILE A 240 25.78 28.61 20.39
C ILE A 240 26.28 29.55 19.28
N SER A 241 26.10 30.86 19.45
CA SER A 241 26.65 31.86 18.52
C SER A 241 28.19 31.85 18.46
N ALA A 242 28.85 31.52 19.58
CA ALA A 242 30.30 31.43 19.68
C ALA A 242 30.88 30.31 18.79
N TYR A 243 30.19 29.17 18.66
CA TYR A 243 30.61 28.04 17.83
C TYR A 243 30.11 28.09 16.38
N LEU A 244 29.39 29.14 15.99
CA LEU A 244 28.88 29.30 14.62
C LEU A 244 29.98 29.30 13.54
N PRO A 245 31.17 29.91 13.74
CA PRO A 245 32.27 29.82 12.78
C PRO A 245 32.73 28.37 12.58
N LEU A 246 32.94 27.63 13.68
CA LEU A 246 33.33 26.22 13.67
C LEU A 246 32.26 25.34 13.00
N TYR A 247 30.98 25.63 13.23
CA TYR A 247 29.88 24.95 12.55
C TYR A 247 29.91 25.15 11.03
N LYS A 248 30.10 26.39 10.57
CA LYS A 248 30.18 26.70 9.13
C LYS A 248 31.41 26.06 8.48
N ALA A 249 32.55 26.06 9.16
CA ALA A 249 33.77 25.42 8.70
C ALA A 249 33.58 23.90 8.56
N ALA A 250 33.01 23.24 9.58
CA ALA A 250 32.69 21.81 9.54
C ALA A 250 31.69 21.45 8.42
N LEU A 251 30.69 22.31 8.16
CA LEU A 251 29.71 22.10 7.09
C LEU A 251 30.34 22.22 5.70
N ARG A 252 31.33 23.09 5.52
CA ARG A 252 32.06 23.29 4.27
C ARG A 252 33.21 22.30 4.06
N GLY A 253 33.60 21.58 5.11
CA GLY A 253 34.81 20.77 5.12
C GLY A 253 36.10 21.60 5.17
N ASP A 254 35.99 22.87 5.59
CA ASP A 254 37.12 23.80 5.65
C ASP A 254 37.91 23.57 6.95
N TRP A 255 39.02 22.84 6.82
CA TRP A 255 39.85 22.51 7.98
C TRP A 255 40.68 23.69 8.46
N GLU A 256 41.10 24.60 7.59
CA GLU A 256 42.01 25.68 7.96
C GLU A 256 41.30 26.64 8.93
N ASP A 257 40.10 27.09 8.56
CA ASP A 257 39.24 27.93 9.40
C ASP A 257 38.86 27.25 10.73
N ALA A 258 38.65 25.93 10.72
CA ALA A 258 38.31 25.20 11.94
C ALA A 258 39.52 24.92 12.83
N GLN A 259 40.69 24.69 12.24
CA GLN A 259 41.93 24.45 12.97
C GLN A 259 42.28 25.68 13.79
N ASP A 260 42.21 26.87 13.20
CA ASP A 260 42.46 28.12 13.90
C ASP A 260 41.53 28.25 15.11
N PHE A 261 40.24 27.96 14.96
CA PHE A 261 39.29 28.00 16.08
C PHE A 261 39.62 26.98 17.18
N ILE A 262 39.96 25.73 16.81
CA ILE A 262 40.27 24.65 17.74
C ILE A 262 41.62 24.86 18.45
N ASP A 263 42.59 25.50 17.79
CA ASP A 263 43.89 25.80 18.40
C ASP A 263 43.77 26.90 19.46
N HIS A 264 42.78 27.79 19.36
CA HIS A 264 42.47 28.80 20.37
C HIS A 264 41.57 28.28 21.51
N ASP A 265 40.73 27.28 21.24
CA ASP A 265 39.85 26.64 22.22
C ASP A 265 39.93 25.11 22.09
N GLU A 266 40.75 24.49 22.94
CA GLU A 266 41.00 23.04 22.92
C GLU A 266 39.72 22.22 23.22
N GLU A 267 38.75 22.80 23.95
CA GLU A 267 37.49 22.12 24.26
C GLU A 267 36.54 22.09 23.04
N ALA A 268 36.70 23.03 22.10
CA ALA A 268 35.86 23.17 20.91
C ALA A 268 35.85 21.93 20.01
N ALA A 269 36.94 21.16 19.98
CA ALA A 269 37.04 19.93 19.19
C ALA A 269 36.03 18.85 19.62
N THR A 270 35.59 18.88 20.88
CA THR A 270 34.65 17.90 21.45
C THR A 270 33.35 18.52 21.95
N ALA A 271 33.24 19.85 21.94
CA ALA A 271 32.07 20.58 22.38
C ALA A 271 30.84 20.34 21.49
N ASN A 272 29.66 20.46 22.11
CA ASN A 272 28.39 20.47 21.41
C ASN A 272 28.16 21.86 20.81
N ILE A 273 28.21 21.96 19.49
CA ILE A 273 28.21 23.23 18.75
C ILE A 273 26.81 23.65 18.28
N ASN A 274 25.77 22.83 18.50
CA ASN A 274 24.39 23.20 18.17
C ASN A 274 23.37 22.67 19.20
N LYS A 275 22.11 23.11 19.07
CA LYS A 275 20.99 22.74 19.95
C LYS A 275 20.65 21.25 19.96
N TYR A 276 21.11 20.50 18.97
CA TYR A 276 20.88 19.06 18.85
C TYR A 276 22.02 18.23 19.47
N GLY A 277 23.03 18.89 20.06
CA GLY A 277 24.19 18.23 20.65
C GLY A 277 25.18 17.70 19.62
N PHE A 278 25.18 18.23 18.40
CA PHE A 278 26.15 17.83 17.41
C PHE A 278 27.48 18.49 17.73
N THR A 279 28.56 17.78 17.46
CA THR A 279 29.93 18.29 17.52
C THR A 279 30.38 18.65 16.10
N ALA A 280 31.50 19.35 15.95
CA ALA A 280 32.08 19.64 14.63
C ALA A 280 32.30 18.34 13.81
N LEU A 281 32.68 17.25 14.49
CA LEU A 281 32.86 15.95 13.85
C LEU A 281 31.54 15.34 13.36
N HIS A 282 30.44 15.44 14.12
CA HIS A 282 29.13 14.95 13.65
C HIS A 282 28.67 15.67 12.37
N ILE A 283 28.88 16.98 12.31
CA ILE A 283 28.52 17.79 11.13
C ILE A 283 29.40 17.40 9.93
N ALA A 284 30.72 17.36 10.10
CA ALA A 284 31.65 17.03 9.03
C ALA A 284 31.47 15.60 8.49
N VAL A 285 31.10 14.63 9.33
CA VAL A 285 30.76 13.28 8.89
C VAL A 285 29.49 13.29 8.02
N GLY A 286 28.51 14.13 8.39
CA GLY A 286 27.22 14.25 7.69
C GLY A 286 27.30 14.93 6.32
N THR A 287 28.38 15.67 6.01
CA THR A 287 28.57 16.30 4.70
C THR A 287 29.09 15.33 3.63
N GLY A 288 29.31 14.07 3.98
CA GLY A 288 29.73 13.03 3.04
C GLY A 288 31.19 13.18 2.63
N LYS A 289 31.46 13.11 1.31
CA LYS A 289 32.84 13.15 0.78
C LYS A 289 33.52 14.51 0.95
N GLN A 290 32.75 15.61 1.03
CA GLN A 290 33.29 16.96 1.09
C GLN A 290 34.00 17.24 2.42
N GLY A 291 33.50 16.69 3.52
CA GLY A 291 34.11 16.82 4.85
C GLY A 291 35.18 15.78 5.16
N ILE A 292 35.61 14.92 4.24
CA ILE A 292 36.44 13.76 4.61
C ILE A 292 37.82 14.15 5.12
N THR A 293 38.46 15.14 4.50
CA THR A 293 39.77 15.68 4.91
C THR A 293 39.69 16.34 6.29
N PHE A 294 38.58 17.03 6.55
CA PHE A 294 38.25 17.58 7.86
C PHE A 294 38.09 16.47 8.91
N VAL A 295 37.35 15.41 8.57
CA VAL A 295 37.15 14.25 9.45
C VAL A 295 38.47 13.56 9.77
N GLU A 296 39.34 13.32 8.79
CA GLU A 296 40.66 12.70 9.00
C GLU A 296 41.50 13.50 10.01
N LYS A 297 41.69 14.79 9.74
CA LYS A 297 42.52 15.67 10.57
C LYS A 297 41.93 15.87 11.98
N LEU A 298 40.60 16.01 12.09
CA LEU A 298 39.96 16.15 13.41
C LEU A 298 40.06 14.86 14.23
N VAL A 299 39.85 13.70 13.60
CA VAL A 299 39.92 12.39 14.26
C VAL A 299 41.36 12.06 14.70
N GLU A 300 42.38 12.55 14.01
CA GLU A 300 43.78 12.43 14.44
C GLU A 300 44.03 13.11 15.79
N ARG A 301 43.46 14.30 16.00
CA ARG A 301 43.63 15.10 17.23
C ARG A 301 42.78 14.61 18.41
N ILE A 302 41.68 13.91 18.15
CA ILE A 302 40.78 13.41 19.20
C ILE A 302 41.26 12.08 19.78
N SER A 303 41.19 11.93 21.11
CA SER A 303 41.49 10.64 21.76
C SER A 303 40.36 9.61 21.56
N PRO A 304 40.65 8.29 21.47
CA PRO A 304 39.62 7.26 21.33
C PRO A 304 38.53 7.30 22.43
N LYS A 305 38.91 7.68 23.66
CA LYS A 305 37.99 7.80 24.80
C LYS A 305 37.06 9.01 24.66
N ALA A 306 37.55 10.13 24.14
CA ALA A 306 36.72 11.30 23.86
C ALA A 306 35.73 10.99 22.73
N LEU A 307 36.16 10.30 21.68
CA LEU A 307 35.32 9.92 20.54
C LEU A 307 34.09 9.07 20.94
N MET A 308 34.20 8.22 21.97
CA MET A 308 33.06 7.45 22.51
C MET A 308 32.06 8.32 23.29
N LYS A 309 32.50 9.45 23.83
CA LYS A 309 31.66 10.36 24.63
C LYS A 309 30.94 11.42 23.77
N MET A 310 31.31 11.53 22.50
CA MET A 310 30.69 12.46 21.55
C MET A 310 29.32 11.88 21.16
N LEU A 311 28.28 12.28 21.88
CA LEU A 311 26.91 11.81 21.69
C LEU A 311 26.00 13.00 21.39
N THR A 312 25.11 12.85 20.41
CA THR A 312 24.05 13.83 20.17
C THR A 312 23.05 13.86 21.32
N SER A 313 22.39 14.99 21.54
CA SER A 313 21.52 15.19 22.70
C SER A 313 20.22 14.38 22.63
N SER A 314 19.61 14.25 21.45
CA SER A 314 18.30 13.59 21.29
C SER A 314 18.43 12.08 21.10
N GLU A 315 19.32 11.64 20.22
CA GLU A 315 19.41 10.23 19.77
C GLU A 315 20.62 9.48 20.33
N LYS A 316 21.51 10.17 21.07
CA LYS A 316 22.80 9.62 21.52
C LYS A 316 23.64 9.03 20.37
N TYR A 317 23.53 9.60 19.18
CA TYR A 317 24.33 9.16 18.05
C TYR A 317 25.79 9.52 18.27
N THR A 318 26.66 8.54 18.05
CA THR A 318 28.10 8.76 17.88
C THR A 318 28.39 9.25 16.46
N PRO A 319 29.59 9.75 16.15
CA PRO A 319 29.98 10.06 14.78
C PRO A 319 29.85 8.86 13.83
N LEU A 320 30.05 7.62 14.32
CA LEU A 320 29.89 6.42 13.49
C LEU A 320 28.42 6.13 13.14
N HIS A 321 27.48 6.47 14.01
CA HIS A 321 26.05 6.37 13.73
C HIS A 321 25.66 7.34 12.61
N ILE A 322 26.12 8.60 12.68
CA ILE A 322 25.89 9.57 11.59
C ILE A 322 26.51 9.08 10.27
N ALA A 323 27.74 8.55 10.32
CA ALA A 323 28.39 8.00 9.13
C ALA A 323 27.59 6.84 8.51
N ALA A 324 27.00 5.98 9.34
CA ALA A 324 26.13 4.90 8.92
C ALA A 324 24.79 5.39 8.36
N VAL A 325 24.16 6.38 9.00
CA VAL A 325 22.88 6.99 8.57
C VAL A 325 23.00 7.70 7.23
N VAL A 326 24.13 8.37 6.98
CA VAL A 326 24.39 9.12 5.73
C VAL A 326 25.04 8.24 4.65
N GLY A 327 25.57 7.08 5.03
CA GLY A 327 26.28 6.18 4.12
C GLY A 327 27.69 6.64 3.75
N ASN A 328 28.34 7.42 4.62
CA ASN A 328 29.71 7.89 4.41
C ASN A 328 30.73 6.78 4.73
N THR A 329 30.91 5.83 3.81
CA THR A 329 31.80 4.67 3.99
C THR A 329 33.26 5.05 4.28
N ALA A 330 33.72 6.20 3.74
CA ALA A 330 35.07 6.70 3.99
C ALA A 330 35.24 7.14 5.46
N ALA A 331 34.29 7.94 5.98
CA ALA A 331 34.28 8.32 7.39
C ALA A 331 34.14 7.10 8.32
N VAL A 332 33.31 6.12 7.93
CA VAL A 332 33.19 4.85 8.66
C VAL A 332 34.55 4.16 8.80
N LYS A 333 35.35 4.06 7.71
CA LYS A 333 36.68 3.45 7.75
C LYS A 333 37.62 4.17 8.72
N ILE A 334 37.67 5.51 8.64
CA ILE A 334 38.52 6.35 9.51
C ILE A 334 38.14 6.18 10.98
N LEU A 335 36.85 6.29 11.30
CA LEU A 335 36.34 6.19 12.68
C LEU A 335 36.56 4.80 13.28
N VAL A 336 36.34 3.73 12.50
CA VAL A 336 36.56 2.35 12.95
C VAL A 336 38.06 2.07 13.17
N ASN A 337 38.93 2.61 12.32
CA ASN A 337 40.38 2.50 12.49
C ASN A 337 40.86 3.21 13.75
N LYS A 338 40.29 4.39 14.08
CA LYS A 338 40.62 5.13 15.30
C LYS A 338 40.12 4.43 16.57
N ASN A 339 38.88 3.96 16.57
CA ASN A 339 38.31 3.26 17.71
C ASN A 339 37.25 2.22 17.32
N ARG A 340 37.66 0.95 17.31
CA ARG A 340 36.77 -0.18 17.00
C ARG A 340 35.59 -0.34 17.96
N LYS A 341 35.65 0.20 19.18
CA LYS A 341 34.52 0.10 20.14
C LYS A 341 33.28 0.86 19.67
N LEU A 342 33.43 1.81 18.74
CA LEU A 342 32.31 2.53 18.14
C LEU A 342 31.34 1.61 17.39
N LEU A 343 31.84 0.47 16.87
CA LEU A 343 31.00 -0.54 16.19
C LEU A 343 29.89 -1.08 17.10
N TYR A 344 30.12 -1.04 18.41
CA TYR A 344 29.26 -1.60 19.45
C TYR A 344 28.59 -0.52 20.31
N ALA A 345 28.64 0.74 19.88
CA ALA A 345 27.91 1.80 20.57
C ALA A 345 26.42 1.67 20.26
N GLU A 346 25.59 1.82 21.28
CA GLU A 346 24.12 1.78 21.16
C GLU A 346 23.57 3.20 21.18
N ASP A 347 22.60 3.46 20.31
CA ASP A 347 21.79 4.68 20.37
C ASP A 347 20.60 4.55 21.34
N VAL A 348 19.70 5.53 21.37
CA VAL A 348 18.51 5.52 22.25
C VAL A 348 17.59 4.32 22.00
N ASP A 349 17.54 3.83 20.75
CA ASP A 349 16.73 2.66 20.36
C ASP A 349 17.47 1.33 20.63
N GLY A 350 18.69 1.38 21.18
CA GLY A 350 19.55 0.21 21.36
C GLY A 350 20.15 -0.31 20.04
N LEU A 351 20.11 0.48 18.97
CA LEU A 351 20.60 0.08 17.65
C LEU A 351 22.08 0.44 17.49
N LEU A 352 22.83 -0.51 16.93
CA LEU A 352 24.22 -0.32 16.51
C LEU A 352 24.34 0.40 15.16
N PRO A 353 25.51 0.99 14.83
CA PRO A 353 25.74 1.63 13.53
C PRO A 353 25.47 0.72 12.32
N ILE A 354 25.73 -0.59 12.43
CA ILE A 354 25.41 -1.56 11.36
C ILE A 354 23.91 -1.62 11.05
N HIS A 355 23.04 -1.49 12.06
CA HIS A 355 21.59 -1.44 11.86
C HIS A 355 21.18 -0.16 11.16
N ARG A 356 21.74 0.99 11.57
CA ARG A 356 21.44 2.29 10.95
C ARG A 356 21.86 2.35 9.49
N ALA A 357 22.99 1.75 9.13
CA ALA A 357 23.42 1.63 7.73
C ALA A 357 22.42 0.84 6.88
N LEU A 358 21.88 -0.26 7.44
CA LEU A 358 20.92 -1.12 6.77
C LEU A 358 19.53 -0.46 6.66
N ILE A 359 19.03 0.15 7.74
CA ILE A 359 17.73 0.85 7.79
C ILE A 359 17.72 2.02 6.78
N ASN A 360 18.83 2.74 6.65
CA ASN A 360 18.97 3.83 5.68
C ASN A 360 19.40 3.34 4.28
N SER A 361 19.36 2.03 4.01
CA SER A 361 19.61 1.43 2.70
C SER A 361 21.01 1.70 2.12
N HIS A 362 22.02 1.92 2.97
CA HIS A 362 23.40 2.15 2.55
C HIS A 362 24.18 0.83 2.44
N LYS A 363 23.92 0.08 1.36
CA LYS A 363 24.47 -1.27 1.11
C LYS A 363 25.98 -1.37 1.31
N ASP A 364 26.78 -0.51 0.69
CA ASP A 364 28.26 -0.60 0.74
C ASP A 364 28.79 -0.36 2.16
N THR A 365 28.21 0.62 2.85
CA THR A 365 28.52 0.92 4.26
C THR A 365 28.11 -0.22 5.18
N PHE A 366 26.93 -0.80 4.95
CA PHE A 366 26.45 -1.97 5.66
C PHE A 366 27.35 -3.18 5.47
N LEU A 367 27.75 -3.51 4.23
CA LEU A 367 28.63 -4.63 3.93
C LEU A 367 30.02 -4.46 4.56
N TYR A 368 30.57 -3.24 4.51
CA TYR A 368 31.81 -2.94 5.20
C TYR A 368 31.68 -3.16 6.71
N LEU A 369 30.63 -2.59 7.33
CA LEU A 369 30.37 -2.75 8.76
C LEU A 369 30.17 -4.21 9.16
N LEU A 370 29.46 -4.99 8.34
CA LEU A 370 29.27 -6.43 8.54
C LEU A 370 30.60 -7.20 8.51
N GLY A 371 31.49 -6.84 7.59
CA GLY A 371 32.82 -7.48 7.48
C GLY A 371 33.77 -7.14 8.64
N VAL A 372 33.71 -5.92 9.19
CA VAL A 372 34.60 -5.50 10.29
C VAL A 372 34.06 -5.80 11.68
N THR A 373 32.75 -6.03 11.81
CA THR A 373 32.09 -6.33 13.09
C THR A 373 32.37 -7.79 13.47
N LYS A 374 33.22 -8.00 14.48
CA LYS A 374 33.55 -9.35 14.98
C LYS A 374 32.47 -9.85 15.93
N ALA A 375 32.01 -11.07 15.71
CA ALA A 375 30.96 -11.70 16.51
C ALA A 375 31.38 -12.07 17.94
N ASN A 376 32.68 -12.25 18.18
CA ASN A 376 33.20 -12.88 19.40
C ASN A 376 33.80 -11.87 20.39
N GLN A 377 33.81 -10.57 20.07
CA GLN A 377 34.42 -9.52 20.92
C GLN A 377 33.44 -8.87 21.90
N TYR A 378 32.14 -8.97 21.63
CA TYR A 378 31.07 -8.53 22.54
C TYR A 378 29.94 -9.58 22.48
N PRO A 379 29.56 -10.20 23.61
CA PRO A 379 28.36 -11.02 23.60
C PRO A 379 27.19 -10.07 23.29
N ASN A 380 26.35 -10.41 22.29
CA ASN A 380 25.08 -9.75 21.91
C ASN A 380 25.02 -8.98 20.58
N THR A 381 26.10 -8.85 19.78
CA THR A 381 25.98 -8.15 18.47
C THR A 381 25.11 -8.93 17.46
N PHE A 382 25.24 -10.25 17.45
CA PHE A 382 24.46 -11.17 16.61
C PHE A 382 23.65 -12.15 17.47
N ASN A 383 23.25 -11.74 18.68
CA ASN A 383 22.46 -12.57 19.58
C ASN A 383 21.40 -11.74 20.31
N GLY A 384 20.34 -12.37 20.81
CA GLY A 384 19.21 -11.68 21.42
C GLY A 384 18.46 -10.74 20.46
N ASN A 385 17.81 -9.72 21.00
CA ASN A 385 16.96 -8.81 20.22
C ASN A 385 17.70 -8.09 19.09
N MET A 386 18.96 -7.67 19.31
CA MET A 386 19.77 -6.98 18.29
C MET A 386 20.01 -7.85 17.06
N GLY A 387 20.40 -9.11 17.26
CA GLY A 387 20.63 -10.03 16.14
C GLY A 387 19.34 -10.33 15.38
N VAL A 388 18.19 -10.41 16.07
CA VAL A 388 16.88 -10.58 15.43
C VAL A 388 16.52 -9.36 14.59
N THR A 389 16.68 -8.15 15.13
CA THR A 389 16.44 -6.90 14.39
C THR A 389 17.33 -6.80 13.16
N LEU A 390 18.61 -7.17 13.26
CA LEU A 390 19.51 -7.23 12.12
C LEU A 390 18.99 -8.18 11.04
N LEU A 391 18.67 -9.42 11.41
CA LEU A 391 18.18 -10.44 10.48
C LEU A 391 16.88 -10.02 9.79
N SER A 392 15.92 -9.48 10.55
CA SER A 392 14.65 -8.98 10.01
C SER A 392 14.87 -7.82 9.03
N ASN A 393 15.73 -6.86 9.37
CA ASN A 393 16.06 -5.75 8.47
C ASN A 393 16.76 -6.22 7.19
N VAL A 394 17.62 -7.25 7.27
CA VAL A 394 18.30 -7.84 6.10
C VAL A 394 17.27 -8.49 5.16
N ILE A 395 16.28 -9.20 5.72
CA ILE A 395 15.16 -9.78 4.97
C ILE A 395 14.32 -8.69 4.31
N PHE A 396 13.95 -7.64 5.05
CA PHE A 396 13.22 -6.49 4.51
C PHE A 396 13.99 -5.77 3.40
N ALA A 397 15.31 -5.60 3.55
CA ALA A 397 16.18 -5.04 2.50
C ALA A 397 16.31 -5.97 1.28
N GLY A 398 16.06 -7.26 1.43
CA GLY A 398 16.09 -8.26 0.35
C GLY A 398 17.45 -8.88 0.12
N TYR A 399 18.35 -8.76 1.08
CA TYR A 399 19.66 -9.40 1.04
C TYR A 399 19.54 -10.84 1.60
N PHE A 400 18.81 -11.68 0.87
CA PHE A 400 18.46 -13.04 1.32
C PHE A 400 19.68 -13.97 1.43
N ASP A 401 20.73 -13.71 0.66
CA ASP A 401 22.05 -14.32 0.77
C ASP A 401 22.68 -14.08 2.14
N ILE A 402 22.69 -12.82 2.59
CA ILE A 402 23.20 -12.42 3.90
C ILE A 402 22.28 -12.97 5.01
N ALA A 403 20.96 -12.96 4.80
CA ALA A 403 20.02 -13.53 5.76
C ALA A 403 20.25 -15.03 5.97
N LEU A 404 20.45 -15.78 4.88
CA LEU A 404 20.73 -17.21 4.94
C LEU A 404 22.05 -17.50 5.68
N ASP A 405 23.09 -16.73 5.37
CA ASP A 405 24.39 -16.85 6.04
C ASP A 405 24.31 -16.50 7.53
N LEU A 406 23.58 -15.45 7.92
CA LEU A 406 23.34 -15.11 9.33
C LEU A 406 22.59 -16.22 10.08
N VAL A 407 21.55 -16.80 9.50
CA VAL A 407 20.79 -17.92 10.11
C VAL A 407 21.63 -19.19 10.19
N THR A 408 22.52 -19.42 9.23
CA THR A 408 23.44 -20.57 9.24
C THR A 408 24.49 -20.42 10.34
N ARG A 409 25.03 -19.20 10.53
CA ARG A 409 26.06 -18.91 11.54
C ARG A 409 25.50 -18.75 12.95
N TYR A 410 24.27 -18.22 13.09
CA TYR A 410 23.60 -17.98 14.36
C TYR A 410 22.16 -18.53 14.35
N PRO A 411 21.98 -19.86 14.53
CA PRO A 411 20.67 -20.50 14.46
C PRO A 411 19.62 -19.93 15.42
N ASP A 412 20.05 -19.51 16.61
CA ASP A 412 19.17 -18.99 17.67
C ASP A 412 18.38 -17.74 17.25
N LEU A 413 18.89 -16.99 16.26
CA LEU A 413 18.22 -15.81 15.70
C LEU A 413 16.89 -16.15 15.03
N ALA A 414 16.77 -17.34 14.45
CA ALA A 414 15.53 -17.80 13.84
C ALA A 414 14.41 -18.01 14.87
N THR A 415 14.78 -18.33 16.11
CA THR A 415 13.87 -18.77 17.17
C THR A 415 13.60 -17.72 18.24
N THR A 416 14.40 -16.67 18.32
CA THR A 416 14.28 -15.67 19.40
C THR A 416 13.05 -14.79 19.19
N ILE A 417 12.11 -14.78 20.16
CA ILE A 417 10.96 -13.86 20.17
C ILE A 417 11.40 -12.56 20.83
N SER A 418 11.39 -11.46 20.07
CA SER A 418 11.57 -10.12 20.62
C SER A 418 10.37 -9.76 21.52
N SER A 419 10.65 -9.14 22.68
CA SER A 419 9.66 -8.71 23.67
C SER A 419 8.59 -7.77 23.12
N ASP A 420 8.89 -7.08 22.01
CA ASP A 420 8.10 -5.94 21.55
C ASP A 420 7.14 -6.30 20.42
N ASN A 421 6.98 -7.59 20.09
CA ASN A 421 6.01 -8.07 19.09
C ASN A 421 6.26 -7.52 17.66
N VAL A 422 7.38 -6.84 17.45
CA VAL A 422 7.82 -6.27 16.17
C VAL A 422 8.99 -7.12 15.66
N ASP A 423 8.69 -7.88 14.61
CA ASP A 423 9.60 -8.40 13.60
C ASP A 423 10.55 -9.54 14.02
N ALA A 424 9.96 -10.68 14.37
CA ALA A 424 10.64 -11.97 14.19
C ALA A 424 11.00 -12.19 12.69
N PRO A 425 12.09 -12.91 12.37
CA PRO A 425 12.52 -13.10 10.98
C PRO A 425 11.43 -13.70 10.08
N LEU A 426 10.62 -14.61 10.64
CA LEU A 426 9.49 -15.21 9.93
C LEU A 426 8.38 -14.19 9.60
N MET A 427 8.13 -13.18 10.45
CA MET A 427 7.23 -12.07 10.15
C MET A 427 7.74 -11.24 8.97
N ALA A 428 9.04 -10.96 8.94
CA ALA A 428 9.65 -10.19 7.86
C ALA A 428 9.50 -10.90 6.51
N ILE A 429 9.67 -12.23 6.48
CA ILE A 429 9.44 -13.02 5.26
C ILE A 429 7.94 -13.05 4.90
N ALA A 430 7.04 -13.23 5.88
CA ALA A 430 5.60 -13.25 5.65
C ALA A 430 5.07 -11.96 5.00
N ARG A 431 5.65 -10.80 5.38
CA ARG A 431 5.34 -9.49 4.77
C ARG A 431 5.92 -9.33 3.38
N LYS A 432 6.97 -10.07 3.04
CA LYS A 432 7.71 -9.96 1.78
C LYS A 432 7.23 -10.99 0.75
N ALA A 433 5.92 -11.00 0.51
CA ALA A 433 5.28 -11.89 -0.47
C ALA A 433 5.84 -11.72 -1.90
N ASP A 434 6.33 -10.53 -2.23
CA ASP A 434 6.96 -10.19 -3.51
C ASP A 434 8.34 -10.83 -3.72
N ALA A 435 8.96 -11.38 -2.68
CA ALA A 435 10.16 -12.22 -2.82
C ALA A 435 9.86 -13.59 -3.44
N PHE A 436 8.59 -13.97 -3.52
CA PHE A 436 8.15 -15.24 -4.04
C PHE A 436 7.48 -15.08 -5.41
N GLU A 437 7.62 -16.09 -6.27
CA GLU A 437 6.90 -16.19 -7.54
C GLU A 437 5.37 -16.14 -7.34
N SER A 438 4.89 -16.54 -6.16
CA SER A 438 3.50 -16.37 -5.78
C SER A 438 3.07 -14.89 -5.79
N GLY A 439 3.89 -13.98 -5.27
CA GLY A 439 3.63 -12.54 -5.18
C GLY A 439 4.14 -11.70 -6.36
N CYS A 440 5.11 -12.19 -7.14
CA CYS A 440 5.59 -11.48 -8.33
C CYS A 440 4.53 -11.49 -9.45
N ARG A 441 4.18 -10.30 -9.96
CA ARG A 441 3.36 -10.14 -11.17
C ARG A 441 4.27 -9.94 -12.37
N LEU A 442 4.65 -11.04 -13.01
CA LEU A 442 5.36 -10.99 -14.27
C LEU A 442 4.38 -10.57 -15.38
N SER A 443 4.76 -9.62 -16.24
CA SER A 443 3.98 -9.31 -17.45
C SER A 443 3.89 -10.54 -18.37
N PHE A 444 3.02 -10.51 -19.38
CA PHE A 444 2.91 -11.62 -20.34
C PHE A 444 4.28 -11.98 -20.96
N PHE A 445 5.07 -10.97 -21.33
CA PHE A 445 6.41 -11.18 -21.88
C PHE A 445 7.44 -11.58 -20.82
N ASP A 446 7.37 -11.02 -19.60
CA ASP A 446 8.26 -11.43 -18.50
C ASP A 446 8.00 -12.89 -18.07
N SER A 447 6.74 -13.32 -18.08
CA SER A 447 6.32 -14.70 -17.79
C SER A 447 6.83 -15.68 -18.87
N LEU A 448 6.79 -15.24 -20.13
CA LEU A 448 7.34 -16.00 -21.25
C LEU A 448 8.87 -16.15 -21.10
N ILE A 449 9.58 -15.05 -20.82
CA ILE A 449 11.04 -15.05 -20.59
C ILE A 449 11.38 -15.93 -19.38
N TYR A 450 10.65 -15.80 -18.28
CA TYR A 450 10.84 -16.59 -17.06
C TYR A 450 10.73 -18.10 -17.31
N LYS A 451 9.83 -18.52 -18.20
CA LYS A 451 9.61 -19.93 -18.56
C LYS A 451 10.74 -20.54 -19.41
N TYR A 452 11.50 -19.71 -20.14
CA TYR A 452 12.57 -20.15 -21.04
C TYR A 452 13.98 -20.05 -20.44
N VAL A 453 14.12 -19.61 -19.19
CA VAL A 453 15.40 -19.71 -18.46
C VAL A 453 15.56 -21.12 -17.90
N PRO A 454 16.57 -21.91 -18.31
CA PRO A 454 16.73 -23.28 -17.83
C PRO A 454 17.08 -23.31 -16.34
N LEU A 455 16.30 -24.09 -15.58
CA LEU A 455 16.52 -24.44 -14.18
C LEU A 455 17.16 -25.83 -14.13
N ASN A 456 18.40 -25.93 -13.66
CA ASN A 456 19.02 -27.21 -13.31
C ASN A 456 19.03 -27.31 -11.78
N LEU A 457 17.96 -27.88 -11.21
CA LEU A 457 17.69 -27.89 -9.76
C LEU A 457 17.62 -29.31 -9.19
N GLU A 458 18.17 -30.31 -9.89
CA GLU A 458 17.93 -31.73 -9.56
C GLU A 458 18.90 -32.39 -8.58
N ASN A 459 19.94 -31.73 -8.04
CA ASN A 459 21.05 -32.49 -7.44
C ASN A 459 21.42 -32.28 -5.96
N LEU A 460 20.59 -31.66 -5.11
CA LEU A 460 20.98 -31.43 -3.69
C LEU A 460 20.02 -31.93 -2.61
N ASN A 461 18.86 -32.50 -2.95
CA ASN A 461 17.86 -32.93 -1.96
C ASN A 461 18.01 -34.38 -1.44
N SER A 462 19.12 -35.07 -1.70
CA SER A 462 19.24 -36.51 -1.37
C SER A 462 19.86 -36.84 -0.01
N LYS A 463 20.15 -35.84 0.86
CA LYS A 463 20.78 -36.08 2.17
C LYS A 463 20.18 -35.24 3.30
N THR A 464 18.91 -35.41 3.60
CA THR A 464 18.37 -35.06 4.92
C THR A 464 18.18 -36.35 5.72
N ASN A 465 19.07 -36.55 6.69
CA ASN A 465 19.06 -37.68 7.61
C ASN A 465 17.75 -37.72 8.41
N LYS A 466 17.10 -38.89 8.42
CA LYS A 466 15.96 -39.23 9.29
C LYS A 466 16.43 -39.39 10.75
N GLY A 467 16.81 -38.29 11.40
CA GLY A 467 17.06 -38.22 12.83
C GLY A 467 15.92 -37.49 13.55
N GLU A 468 15.54 -37.97 14.73
CA GLU A 468 14.43 -37.44 15.56
C GLU A 468 14.54 -35.91 15.77
N MET A 469 13.42 -35.23 15.55
CA MET A 469 13.31 -33.79 15.29
C MET A 469 13.06 -33.00 16.59
N ASN A 470 13.96 -32.08 16.93
CA ASN A 470 13.79 -31.13 18.04
C ASN A 470 13.13 -29.83 17.54
N PHE A 471 12.28 -29.17 18.34
CA PHE A 471 11.53 -27.96 17.96
C PHE A 471 12.42 -26.80 17.46
N LEU A 472 13.57 -26.57 18.11
CA LEU A 472 14.54 -25.55 17.71
C LEU A 472 15.11 -25.81 16.31
N ASN A 473 15.29 -27.08 15.95
CA ASN A 473 15.73 -27.46 14.61
C ASN A 473 14.65 -27.23 13.56
N SER A 474 13.36 -27.32 13.94
CA SER A 474 12.24 -27.15 13.00
C SER A 474 12.11 -25.71 12.51
N VAL A 475 12.05 -24.71 13.41
CA VAL A 475 11.91 -23.29 13.01
C VAL A 475 13.13 -22.83 12.20
N HIS A 476 14.33 -23.24 12.61
CA HIS A 476 15.57 -22.96 11.88
C HIS A 476 15.58 -23.62 10.49
N GLN A 477 15.16 -24.88 10.40
CA GLN A 477 15.04 -25.59 9.13
C GLN A 477 14.01 -24.91 8.21
N GLU A 478 12.86 -24.49 8.72
CA GLU A 478 11.86 -23.77 7.92
C GLU A 478 12.37 -22.43 7.42
N LEU A 479 12.98 -21.63 8.30
CA LEU A 479 13.52 -20.32 7.92
C LEU A 479 14.64 -20.46 6.89
N SER A 480 15.59 -21.38 7.14
CA SER A 480 16.69 -21.65 6.20
C SER A 480 16.20 -22.23 4.88
N PHE A 481 15.20 -23.12 4.90
CA PHE A 481 14.59 -23.68 3.69
C PHE A 481 13.88 -22.61 2.86
N VAL A 482 13.07 -21.75 3.50
CA VAL A 482 12.38 -20.64 2.81
C VAL A 482 13.39 -19.64 2.27
N LEU A 483 14.40 -19.24 3.05
CA LEU A 483 15.48 -18.36 2.59
C LEU A 483 16.27 -18.97 1.45
N TRP A 484 16.57 -20.28 1.49
CA TRP A 484 17.26 -20.99 0.43
C TRP A 484 16.42 -21.06 -0.86
N LYS A 485 15.12 -21.32 -0.74
CA LYS A 485 14.18 -21.32 -1.87
C LYS A 485 14.08 -19.94 -2.52
N VAL A 486 14.11 -18.87 -1.71
CA VAL A 486 14.12 -17.48 -2.19
C VAL A 486 15.48 -17.14 -2.83
N ALA A 487 16.59 -17.44 -2.17
CA ALA A 487 17.94 -17.17 -2.67
C ALA A 487 18.25 -17.92 -3.98
N GLY A 488 17.86 -19.20 -4.08
CA GLY A 488 18.02 -20.00 -5.29
C GLY A 488 17.19 -19.49 -6.48
N ARG A 489 16.08 -18.78 -6.23
CA ARG A 489 15.22 -18.18 -7.28
C ARG A 489 15.67 -16.78 -7.70
N ILE A 490 16.26 -16.01 -6.79
CA ILE A 490 16.88 -14.69 -7.08
C ILE A 490 18.28 -14.87 -7.72
N GLY A 491 18.89 -16.05 -7.51
CA GLY A 491 20.28 -16.37 -7.78
C GLY A 491 20.75 -16.54 -9.21
N LYS A 492 20.20 -15.81 -10.19
CA LYS A 492 20.87 -15.61 -11.48
C LYS A 492 21.06 -14.14 -11.89
N HIS A 493 20.52 -13.17 -11.14
CA HIS A 493 20.74 -11.75 -11.46
C HIS A 493 21.85 -11.07 -10.62
N GLN A 494 22.37 -11.72 -9.57
CA GLN A 494 23.35 -11.11 -8.64
C GLN A 494 24.43 -12.05 -8.10
N LEU A 495 24.41 -13.35 -8.44
CA LEU A 495 25.25 -14.38 -7.78
C LEU A 495 26.70 -14.45 -8.31
N SER A 496 27.23 -13.35 -8.84
CA SER A 496 28.63 -13.26 -9.27
C SER A 496 29.13 -11.83 -9.15
N ALA A 497 29.35 -11.36 -7.93
CA ALA A 497 30.44 -10.42 -7.60
C ALA A 497 30.42 -10.14 -6.09
N THR A 498 31.60 -9.86 -5.54
CA THR A 498 31.84 -9.25 -4.22
C THR A 498 31.82 -10.14 -2.96
N TYR A 499 32.60 -11.23 -2.94
CA TYR A 499 33.38 -11.64 -1.74
C TYR A 499 34.68 -12.39 -2.08
N HIS A 500 35.33 -12.03 -3.20
CA HIS A 500 36.73 -12.40 -3.43
C HIS A 500 37.56 -11.13 -3.50
N THR A 501 38.07 -10.67 -2.36
CA THR A 501 39.39 -10.00 -2.25
C THR A 501 39.69 -9.75 -0.77
N HIS A 502 40.86 -10.22 -0.34
CA HIS A 502 41.51 -10.05 0.97
C HIS A 502 41.19 -11.09 2.06
N SER A 503 41.58 -12.34 1.78
CA SER A 503 42.37 -13.11 2.76
C SER A 503 43.48 -13.84 2.01
N GLU A 504 44.55 -13.13 1.68
CA GLU A 504 45.83 -13.77 1.38
C GLU A 504 46.69 -13.70 2.66
N ASP A 505 47.45 -14.77 2.87
CA ASP A 505 48.40 -15.05 3.94
C ASP A 505 47.83 -15.55 5.29
N GLU A 506 47.67 -16.87 5.44
CA GLU A 506 48.75 -17.74 5.92
C GLU A 506 48.40 -19.24 5.75
N THR A 507 49.46 -20.02 5.55
CA THR A 507 49.57 -21.39 5.03
C THR A 507 49.16 -22.53 5.97
N GLY A 508 48.56 -23.61 5.43
CA GLY A 508 48.59 -24.97 5.98
C GLY A 508 47.34 -25.82 5.71
N PRO A 509 47.41 -26.98 5.01
CA PRO A 509 46.23 -27.74 4.62
C PRO A 509 45.84 -28.77 5.68
N SER A 510 44.61 -28.72 6.17
CA SER A 510 43.98 -29.87 6.80
C SER A 510 42.49 -29.90 6.48
N SER A 511 42.16 -30.80 5.54
CA SER A 511 40.83 -31.35 5.36
C SER A 511 40.39 -31.99 6.68
N SER A 512 39.39 -31.41 7.34
CA SER A 512 38.67 -32.07 8.43
C SER A 512 37.21 -31.64 8.39
N SER A 513 36.41 -32.50 7.77
CA SER A 513 35.01 -32.78 8.12
C SER A 513 34.67 -32.36 9.55
N CYS A 514 33.96 -31.24 9.72
CA CYS A 514 33.32 -30.92 11.00
C CYS A 514 32.11 -31.84 11.17
N THR A 515 32.34 -32.94 11.88
CA THR A 515 31.32 -33.78 12.51
C THR A 515 30.59 -32.98 13.58
N CYS A 516 29.34 -32.59 13.32
CA CYS A 516 28.41 -32.16 14.38
C CYS A 516 27.95 -33.38 15.19
N GLU A 517 28.82 -33.90 16.04
CA GLU A 517 28.41 -34.67 17.21
C GLU A 517 28.67 -33.80 18.43
N THR A 518 27.62 -33.28 19.08
CA THR A 518 27.58 -33.17 20.54
C THR A 518 26.25 -32.65 21.11
N PHE A 519 25.83 -33.33 22.18
CA PHE A 519 24.92 -32.94 23.28
C PHE A 519 23.43 -32.72 22.98
N VAL A 520 22.67 -33.80 23.08
CA VAL A 520 21.22 -33.80 23.38
C VAL A 520 21.02 -33.97 24.89
N PRO A 521 20.49 -32.98 25.63
CA PRO A 521 19.87 -33.23 26.92
C PRO A 521 18.55 -33.97 26.68
N ARG A 522 18.48 -35.20 27.18
CA ARG A 522 17.29 -36.05 27.14
C ARG A 522 16.22 -35.48 28.08
N ASN A 523 14.98 -35.41 27.57
CA ASN A 523 13.72 -35.11 28.26
C ASN A 523 13.31 -33.63 28.40
N GLN A 524 12.61 -33.12 27.38
CA GLN A 524 11.54 -32.15 27.63
C GLN A 524 10.35 -32.45 26.71
N ARG A 525 9.19 -32.74 27.30
CA ARG A 525 7.92 -32.91 26.58
C ARG A 525 7.63 -31.64 25.79
N VAL A 526 7.28 -31.78 24.50
CA VAL A 526 6.83 -30.68 23.63
C VAL A 526 5.67 -29.95 24.31
N ASN A 527 5.92 -28.74 24.79
CA ASN A 527 4.91 -27.91 25.42
C ASN A 527 4.10 -27.19 24.32
N LEU A 528 2.92 -27.72 23.99
CA LEU A 528 2.03 -27.17 22.95
C LEU A 528 1.61 -25.69 23.21
N HIS A 529 1.66 -25.22 24.46
CA HIS A 529 1.23 -23.88 24.84
C HIS A 529 2.27 -22.76 24.60
N SER A 530 3.59 -23.04 24.58
CA SER A 530 4.59 -22.00 24.31
C SER A 530 4.84 -21.76 22.83
N ASN A 531 4.44 -22.71 21.97
CA ASN A 531 4.75 -22.69 20.54
C ASN A 531 3.79 -21.83 19.71
N SER A 532 2.68 -21.39 20.29
CA SER A 532 1.62 -20.63 19.60
C SER A 532 2.08 -19.25 19.14
N ALA A 533 2.89 -18.56 19.96
CA ALA A 533 3.31 -17.19 19.70
C ALA A 533 4.22 -17.05 18.47
N HIS A 534 5.01 -18.08 18.13
CA HIS A 534 5.95 -18.02 17.01
C HIS A 534 5.28 -18.07 15.64
N TYR A 535 4.14 -18.77 15.53
CA TYR A 535 3.47 -19.01 14.25
C TYR A 535 2.14 -18.25 14.12
N SER A 536 1.54 -17.77 15.22
CA SER A 536 0.25 -17.07 15.20
C SER A 536 0.27 -15.81 14.34
N ASN A 537 1.26 -14.94 14.54
CA ASN A 537 1.34 -13.69 13.80
C ASN A 537 1.85 -13.92 12.36
N PRO A 538 2.89 -14.74 12.11
CA PRO A 538 3.39 -14.92 10.75
C PRO A 538 2.41 -15.56 9.78
N ILE A 539 1.62 -16.55 10.21
CA ILE A 539 0.65 -17.18 9.29
C ILE A 539 -0.46 -16.21 8.88
N VAL A 540 -0.95 -15.42 9.83
CA VAL A 540 -1.96 -14.37 9.61
C VAL A 540 -1.43 -13.31 8.65
N GLU A 541 -0.20 -12.84 8.89
CA GLU A 541 0.44 -11.84 8.05
C GLU A 541 0.74 -12.38 6.64
N ALA A 542 1.20 -13.63 6.54
CA ALA A 542 1.45 -14.29 5.26
C ALA A 542 0.15 -14.46 4.46
N ALA A 543 -0.95 -14.83 5.11
CA ALA A 543 -2.27 -14.94 4.48
C ALA A 543 -2.76 -13.59 3.94
N SER A 544 -2.59 -12.51 4.72
CA SER A 544 -2.99 -11.15 4.34
C SER A 544 -2.15 -10.58 3.20
N ASN A 545 -0.85 -10.88 3.14
CA ASN A 545 0.03 -10.40 2.08
C ASN A 545 0.04 -11.30 0.83
N GLY A 546 -0.46 -12.53 0.95
CA GLY A 546 -0.49 -13.51 -0.13
C GLY A 546 0.80 -14.32 -0.29
N ALA A 547 1.60 -14.42 0.77
CA ALA A 547 2.82 -15.24 0.82
C ALA A 547 2.46 -16.74 0.95
N TYR A 548 1.94 -17.32 -0.12
CA TYR A 548 1.46 -18.70 -0.21
C TYR A 548 2.49 -19.72 0.30
N GLU A 549 3.75 -19.58 -0.10
CA GLU A 549 4.83 -20.50 0.28
C GLU A 549 5.06 -20.50 1.79
N VAL A 550 4.98 -19.33 2.42
CA VAL A 550 5.16 -19.19 3.87
C VAL A 550 3.99 -19.85 4.61
N VAL A 551 2.75 -19.62 4.16
CA VAL A 551 1.57 -20.29 4.75
C VAL A 551 1.70 -21.81 4.63
N GLN A 552 2.11 -22.30 3.46
CA GLN A 552 2.25 -23.73 3.22
C GLN A 552 3.29 -24.38 4.15
N GLU A 553 4.49 -23.81 4.23
CA GLU A 553 5.55 -24.38 5.07
C GLU A 553 5.21 -24.29 6.58
N ILE A 554 4.57 -23.20 7.04
CA ILE A 554 4.10 -23.09 8.43
C ILE A 554 3.09 -24.19 8.78
N VAL A 555 2.10 -24.44 7.91
CA VAL A 555 1.04 -25.43 8.18
C VAL A 555 1.58 -26.86 8.09
N ASP A 556 2.51 -27.14 7.18
CA ASP A 556 3.13 -28.47 7.09
C ASP A 556 3.96 -28.79 8.34
N THR A 557 4.59 -27.78 8.93
CA THR A 557 5.38 -27.90 10.17
C THR A 557 4.50 -27.94 11.42
N PHE A 558 3.51 -27.05 11.47
CA PHE A 558 2.62 -26.88 12.62
C PHE A 558 1.17 -26.73 12.14
N PRO A 559 0.47 -27.85 11.86
CA PRO A 559 -0.88 -27.83 11.28
C PRO A 559 -1.90 -27.03 12.08
N GLN A 560 -1.76 -26.98 13.42
CA GLN A 560 -2.65 -26.21 14.29
C GLN A 560 -2.59 -24.69 14.02
N ALA A 561 -1.56 -24.18 13.33
CA ALA A 561 -1.47 -22.76 13.00
C ALA A 561 -2.61 -22.26 12.10
N ILE A 562 -3.25 -23.15 11.35
CA ILE A 562 -4.36 -22.77 10.46
C ILE A 562 -5.54 -22.11 11.21
N TRP A 563 -5.67 -22.40 12.50
CA TRP A 563 -6.69 -21.87 13.40
C TRP A 563 -6.23 -20.64 14.17
N TYR A 564 -5.09 -20.04 13.83
CA TYR A 564 -4.74 -18.72 14.36
C TYR A 564 -5.49 -17.62 13.61
N SER A 565 -5.93 -16.64 14.38
CA SER A 565 -6.69 -15.50 13.89
C SER A 565 -5.91 -14.20 14.06
N ASP A 566 -6.23 -13.21 13.22
CA ASP A 566 -5.79 -11.85 13.44
C ASP A 566 -6.44 -11.23 14.70
N LYS A 567 -6.05 -9.98 15.02
CA LYS A 567 -6.64 -9.23 16.13
C LYS A 567 -8.15 -9.04 16.02
N SER A 568 -8.71 -9.20 14.82
CA SER A 568 -10.13 -9.06 14.51
C SER A 568 -10.88 -10.39 14.52
N GLY A 569 -10.19 -11.52 14.77
CA GLY A 569 -10.78 -12.86 14.77
C GLY A 569 -10.86 -13.55 13.40
N HIS A 570 -10.20 -13.02 12.36
CA HIS A 570 -10.17 -13.62 11.02
C HIS A 570 -9.07 -14.69 10.89
N PHE A 571 -9.46 -15.88 10.44
CA PHE A 571 -8.54 -16.96 10.09
C PHE A 571 -7.97 -16.82 8.67
N MET A 572 -6.99 -17.67 8.33
CA MET A 572 -6.28 -17.66 7.05
C MET A 572 -7.20 -17.51 5.82
N ILE A 573 -8.29 -18.29 5.71
CA ILE A 573 -9.22 -18.22 4.58
C ILE A 573 -9.98 -16.89 4.50
N GLN A 574 -10.38 -16.32 5.65
CA GLN A 574 -11.09 -15.05 5.71
C GLN A 574 -10.16 -13.89 5.30
N LEU A 575 -8.90 -13.93 5.76
CA LEU A 575 -7.86 -12.97 5.37
C LEU A 575 -7.55 -13.07 3.87
N ALA A 576 -7.44 -14.29 3.33
CA ALA A 576 -7.22 -14.48 1.91
C ALA A 576 -8.35 -13.90 1.06
N ILE A 577 -9.60 -14.01 1.54
CA ILE A 577 -10.78 -13.39 0.92
C ILE A 577 -10.72 -11.86 1.03
N LEU A 578 -10.52 -11.32 2.22
CA LEU A 578 -10.48 -9.87 2.46
C LEU A 578 -9.38 -9.18 1.64
N HIS A 579 -8.21 -9.78 1.54
CA HIS A 579 -7.04 -9.19 0.87
C HIS A 579 -6.86 -9.61 -0.60
N ARG A 580 -7.80 -10.39 -1.16
CA ARG A 580 -7.75 -10.92 -2.55
C ARG A 580 -6.45 -11.68 -2.83
N CYS A 581 -6.09 -12.58 -1.92
CA CYS A 581 -4.91 -13.43 -2.01
C CYS A 581 -5.26 -14.78 -2.66
N GLU A 582 -5.42 -14.77 -4.00
CA GLU A 582 -5.78 -15.92 -4.85
C GLU A 582 -4.99 -17.19 -4.50
N LYS A 583 -3.66 -17.09 -4.43
CA LYS A 583 -2.80 -18.26 -4.23
C LYS A 583 -2.96 -18.87 -2.84
N VAL A 584 -3.16 -18.04 -1.80
CA VAL A 584 -3.45 -18.53 -0.44
C VAL A 584 -4.83 -19.16 -0.38
N TYR A 585 -5.85 -18.54 -0.99
CA TYR A 585 -7.20 -19.11 -1.07
C TYR A 585 -7.20 -20.48 -1.76
N ASN A 586 -6.40 -20.65 -2.81
CA ASN A 586 -6.29 -21.91 -3.55
C ASN A 586 -5.75 -23.10 -2.73
N LEU A 587 -5.13 -22.86 -1.56
CA LEU A 587 -4.79 -23.92 -0.61
C LEU A 587 -6.03 -24.70 -0.15
N THR A 588 -7.21 -24.07 -0.13
CA THR A 588 -8.48 -24.70 0.26
C THR A 588 -8.89 -25.87 -0.65
N TYR A 589 -8.44 -25.90 -1.92
CA TYR A 589 -8.67 -27.06 -2.80
C TYR A 589 -7.76 -28.25 -2.48
N GLN A 590 -6.66 -28.00 -1.77
CA GLN A 590 -5.69 -29.01 -1.34
C GLN A 590 -5.96 -29.51 0.07
N MET A 591 -6.80 -28.78 0.82
CA MET A 591 -7.32 -29.17 2.13
C MET A 591 -8.10 -30.48 2.07
N SER A 592 -7.89 -31.28 3.11
CA SER A 592 -8.76 -32.41 3.44
C SER A 592 -10.20 -31.94 3.75
N ASP A 593 -11.08 -32.86 4.15
CA ASP A 593 -12.48 -32.54 4.47
C ASP A 593 -12.64 -31.51 5.61
N HIS A 594 -11.56 -31.20 6.33
CA HIS A 594 -11.52 -30.10 7.29
C HIS A 594 -11.88 -28.74 6.67
N LYS A 595 -11.76 -28.55 5.35
CA LYS A 595 -12.23 -27.32 4.68
C LYS A 595 -13.71 -27.01 4.91
N HIS A 596 -14.52 -28.02 5.24
CA HIS A 596 -15.94 -27.83 5.53
C HIS A 596 -16.17 -27.02 6.82
N PHE A 597 -15.26 -27.07 7.80
CA PHE A 597 -15.33 -26.23 8.99
C PHE A 597 -15.18 -24.74 8.67
N HIS A 598 -14.41 -24.39 7.64
CA HIS A 598 -14.27 -22.99 7.23
C HIS A 598 -15.58 -22.39 6.73
N LYS A 599 -16.52 -23.20 6.23
CA LYS A 599 -17.81 -22.72 5.70
C LYS A 599 -18.72 -22.13 6.76
N THR A 600 -18.52 -22.49 8.03
CA THR A 600 -19.35 -22.01 9.16
C THR A 600 -18.75 -20.78 9.84
N LEU A 601 -17.59 -20.31 9.39
CA LEU A 601 -16.89 -19.18 10.00
C LEU A 601 -17.65 -17.86 9.79
N LYS A 602 -17.64 -17.04 10.84
CA LYS A 602 -18.19 -15.69 10.83
C LYS A 602 -17.25 -14.75 11.57
N ASP A 603 -17.21 -13.49 11.14
CA ASP A 603 -16.47 -12.44 11.86
C ASP A 603 -17.29 -11.87 13.04
N SER A 604 -16.73 -10.91 13.76
CA SER A 604 -17.36 -10.21 14.88
C SER A 604 -18.66 -9.48 14.53
N TYR A 605 -18.87 -9.16 13.24
CA TYR A 605 -20.09 -8.53 12.72
C TYR A 605 -21.04 -9.55 12.08
N ASN A 606 -20.86 -10.84 12.39
CA ASN A 606 -21.66 -11.93 11.85
C ASN A 606 -21.59 -12.03 10.31
N ASN A 607 -20.52 -11.49 9.69
CA ASN A 607 -20.25 -11.67 8.25
C ASN A 607 -19.70 -13.07 8.01
N ASN A 608 -20.40 -13.86 7.22
CA ASN A 608 -19.86 -15.12 6.68
C ASN A 608 -18.83 -14.85 5.56
N LEU A 609 -18.19 -15.90 5.04
CA LEU A 609 -17.17 -15.79 3.98
C LEU A 609 -17.65 -14.98 2.75
N LEU A 610 -18.93 -15.11 2.38
CA LEU A 610 -19.47 -14.44 1.19
C LEU A 610 -19.67 -12.93 1.43
N HIS A 611 -20.01 -12.52 2.65
CA HIS A 611 -20.00 -11.08 3.00
C HIS A 611 -18.59 -10.49 2.92
N LEU A 612 -17.56 -11.24 3.33
CA LEU A 612 -16.16 -10.78 3.22
C LEU A 612 -15.72 -10.65 1.76
N ALA A 613 -16.17 -11.55 0.89
CA ALA A 613 -16.01 -11.40 -0.56
C ALA A 613 -16.82 -10.21 -1.12
N GLY A 614 -17.92 -9.85 -0.46
CA GLY A 614 -18.75 -8.68 -0.72
C GLY A 614 -18.07 -7.33 -0.48
N LYS A 615 -17.09 -7.26 0.44
CA LYS A 615 -16.34 -6.03 0.74
C LYS A 615 -15.41 -5.67 -0.41
N LEU A 616 -15.22 -4.40 -0.70
CA LEU A 616 -14.30 -3.94 -1.75
C LEU A 616 -12.85 -4.32 -1.41
N ALA A 617 -12.09 -4.74 -2.43
CA ALA A 617 -10.68 -5.10 -2.26
C ALA A 617 -9.82 -3.92 -1.76
N PRO A 618 -8.71 -4.18 -1.04
CA PRO A 618 -7.80 -3.12 -0.61
C PRO A 618 -7.27 -2.29 -1.79
N PRO A 619 -7.00 -0.97 -1.63
CA PRO A 619 -6.56 -0.10 -2.71
C PRO A 619 -5.33 -0.60 -3.48
N GLN A 620 -4.40 -1.28 -2.80
CA GLN A 620 -3.20 -1.85 -3.43
C GLN A 620 -3.54 -2.95 -4.44
N LYS A 621 -4.74 -3.54 -4.35
CA LYS A 621 -5.23 -4.58 -5.25
C LYS A 621 -6.23 -4.08 -6.31
N LEU A 622 -6.76 -2.85 -6.19
CA LEU A 622 -7.79 -2.33 -7.10
C LEU A 622 -7.23 -1.83 -8.45
N ASN A 623 -5.92 -1.54 -8.55
CA ASN A 623 -5.28 -1.01 -9.78
C ASN A 623 -4.53 -2.07 -10.59
N LEU A 624 -4.96 -3.31 -10.49
CA LEU A 624 -4.19 -4.47 -10.93
C LEU A 624 -4.55 -4.98 -12.33
N VAL A 625 -5.64 -4.48 -12.91
CA VAL A 625 -6.20 -4.93 -14.19
C VAL A 625 -6.48 -3.72 -15.09
N SER A 626 -6.39 -3.90 -16.41
CA SER A 626 -6.53 -2.84 -17.39
C SER A 626 -7.97 -2.31 -17.52
N GLY A 627 -8.40 -1.47 -16.57
CA GLY A 627 -9.66 -0.74 -16.60
C GLY A 627 -10.71 -1.21 -15.59
N ALA A 628 -11.60 -0.30 -15.22
CA ALA A 628 -12.59 -0.50 -14.15
C ALA A 628 -13.56 -1.66 -14.45
N ALA A 629 -13.92 -1.90 -15.72
CA ALA A 629 -14.82 -2.98 -16.08
C ALA A 629 -14.19 -4.37 -15.87
N LEU A 630 -12.90 -4.52 -16.19
CA LEU A 630 -12.18 -5.77 -15.94
C LEU A 630 -11.94 -5.98 -14.44
N GLN A 631 -11.70 -4.92 -13.67
CA GLN A 631 -11.64 -5.02 -12.22
C GLN A 631 -12.99 -5.46 -11.65
N MET A 632 -14.12 -4.89 -12.13
CA MET A 632 -15.46 -5.32 -11.72
C MET A 632 -15.71 -6.80 -12.06
N GLN A 633 -15.30 -7.26 -13.24
CA GLN A 633 -15.37 -8.66 -13.63
C GLN A 633 -14.60 -9.56 -12.65
N ARG A 634 -13.38 -9.16 -12.25
CA ARG A 634 -12.56 -9.91 -11.28
C ARG A 634 -13.20 -10.00 -9.91
N GLU A 635 -13.77 -8.90 -9.40
CA GLU A 635 -14.48 -8.90 -8.12
C GLU A 635 -15.72 -9.82 -8.16
N LEU A 636 -16.45 -9.86 -9.28
CA LEU A 636 -17.56 -10.79 -9.46
C LEU A 636 -17.11 -12.24 -9.53
N GLN A 637 -16.02 -12.54 -10.25
CA GLN A 637 -15.45 -13.89 -10.29
C GLN A 637 -15.05 -14.36 -8.89
N TRP A 638 -14.41 -13.49 -8.10
CA TRP A 638 -14.07 -13.75 -6.71
C TRP A 638 -15.31 -14.02 -5.85
N PHE A 639 -16.34 -13.19 -5.98
CA PHE A 639 -17.60 -13.37 -5.26
C PHE A 639 -18.29 -14.69 -5.64
N LYS A 640 -18.34 -15.04 -6.93
CA LYS A 640 -18.93 -16.29 -7.43
C LYS A 640 -18.18 -17.53 -6.99
N GLU A 641 -16.86 -17.48 -6.90
CA GLU A 641 -16.08 -18.60 -6.38
C GLU A 641 -16.41 -18.87 -4.90
N VAL A 642 -16.38 -17.83 -4.08
CA VAL A 642 -16.74 -17.97 -2.66
C VAL A 642 -18.21 -18.39 -2.51
N GLU A 643 -19.09 -17.90 -3.38
CA GLU A 643 -20.50 -18.30 -3.42
C GLU A 643 -20.69 -19.80 -3.68
N ALA A 644 -19.87 -20.38 -4.56
CA ALA A 644 -19.88 -21.83 -4.85
C ALA A 644 -19.32 -22.65 -3.69
N PHE A 645 -18.38 -22.09 -2.92
CA PHE A 645 -17.78 -22.76 -1.76
C PHE A 645 -18.74 -22.82 -0.56
N VAL A 646 -19.50 -21.76 -0.28
CA VAL A 646 -20.38 -21.66 0.91
C VAL A 646 -21.68 -22.46 0.76
N HIS A 647 -22.24 -22.90 1.89
CA HIS A 647 -23.54 -23.58 1.90
C HIS A 647 -24.68 -22.61 1.52
N PRO A 648 -25.72 -23.05 0.76
CA PRO A 648 -26.81 -22.17 0.28
C PRO A 648 -27.48 -21.30 1.35
N LYS A 649 -27.63 -21.80 2.57
CA LYS A 649 -28.14 -21.04 3.73
C LYS A 649 -27.41 -19.69 3.94
N TYR A 650 -26.09 -19.65 3.70
CA TYR A 650 -25.26 -18.47 3.94
C TYR A 650 -25.40 -17.39 2.87
N LYS A 651 -26.02 -17.70 1.72
CA LYS A 651 -26.25 -16.73 0.64
C LYS A 651 -27.29 -15.68 0.99
N THR A 652 -28.26 -16.05 1.83
CA THR A 652 -29.36 -15.19 2.25
C THR A 652 -29.30 -14.82 3.73
N GLU A 653 -28.28 -15.31 4.45
CA GLU A 653 -28.06 -14.96 5.84
C GLU A 653 -27.65 -13.49 5.93
N LYS A 654 -28.17 -12.79 6.94
CA LYS A 654 -27.86 -11.39 7.18
C LYS A 654 -26.77 -11.23 8.22
N ASN A 655 -25.91 -10.24 8.02
CA ASN A 655 -24.93 -9.81 9.01
C ASN A 655 -25.57 -8.95 10.12
N SER A 656 -24.77 -8.46 11.07
CA SER A 656 -25.25 -7.59 12.17
C SER A 656 -25.84 -6.25 11.70
N PHE A 657 -25.64 -5.88 10.43
CA PHE A 657 -26.22 -4.69 9.80
C PHE A 657 -27.48 -5.00 8.98
N GLU A 658 -28.06 -6.19 9.14
CA GLU A 658 -29.24 -6.66 8.40
C GLU A 658 -29.06 -6.73 6.87
N GLN A 659 -27.80 -6.81 6.40
CA GLN A 659 -27.46 -6.90 4.98
C GLN A 659 -27.19 -8.34 4.60
N THR A 660 -27.64 -8.78 3.41
CA THR A 660 -27.18 -10.02 2.79
C THR A 660 -25.84 -9.80 2.08
N PRO A 661 -25.10 -10.88 1.74
CA PRO A 661 -23.84 -10.74 1.00
C PRO A 661 -23.99 -9.99 -0.33
N GLU A 662 -25.09 -10.24 -1.05
CA GLU A 662 -25.38 -9.56 -2.33
C GLU A 662 -25.69 -8.07 -2.13
N MET A 663 -26.48 -7.72 -1.11
CA MET A 663 -26.74 -6.32 -0.77
C MET A 663 -25.46 -5.57 -0.39
N LEU A 664 -24.56 -6.23 0.34
CA LEU A 664 -23.26 -5.65 0.70
C LEU A 664 -22.38 -5.47 -0.54
N PHE A 665 -22.29 -6.49 -1.41
CA PHE A 665 -21.51 -6.42 -2.65
C PHE A 665 -21.96 -5.26 -3.54
N SER A 666 -23.26 -5.14 -3.81
CA SER A 666 -23.81 -4.07 -4.64
C SER A 666 -23.58 -2.68 -4.04
N LYS A 667 -23.63 -2.55 -2.71
CA LYS A 667 -23.36 -1.28 -2.03
C LYS A 667 -21.89 -0.86 -2.19
N GLU A 668 -20.96 -1.77 -1.90
CA GLU A 668 -19.51 -1.50 -1.92
C GLU A 668 -18.97 -1.29 -3.34
N HIS A 669 -19.52 -2.00 -4.33
CA HIS A 669 -19.03 -1.95 -5.71
C HIS A 669 -19.79 -0.96 -6.60
N LYS A 670 -20.77 -0.22 -6.07
CA LYS A 670 -21.59 0.74 -6.84
C LYS A 670 -20.77 1.74 -7.66
N LYS A 671 -19.67 2.24 -7.10
CA LYS A 671 -18.76 3.15 -7.82
C LYS A 671 -18.03 2.43 -8.94
N LEU A 672 -17.51 1.23 -8.67
CA LEU A 672 -16.76 0.44 -9.65
C LEU A 672 -17.64 0.03 -10.84
N VAL A 673 -18.92 -0.26 -10.60
CA VAL A 673 -19.92 -0.52 -11.67
C VAL A 673 -20.09 0.70 -12.57
N ARG A 674 -20.20 1.91 -12.00
CA ARG A 674 -20.31 3.16 -12.77
C ARG A 674 -19.04 3.44 -13.59
N ASP A 675 -17.88 3.31 -12.95
CA ASP A 675 -16.59 3.52 -13.61
C ASP A 675 -16.38 2.46 -14.72
N GLY A 676 -16.82 1.23 -14.50
CA GLY A 676 -16.81 0.14 -15.48
C GLY A 676 -17.77 0.36 -16.64
N GLU A 677 -18.98 0.86 -16.38
CA GLU A 677 -19.96 1.26 -17.40
C GLU A 677 -19.38 2.36 -18.28
N GLU A 678 -18.81 3.41 -17.68
CA GLU A 678 -18.19 4.52 -18.40
C GLU A 678 -17.02 4.07 -19.26
N TRP A 679 -16.12 3.24 -18.70
CA TRP A 679 -14.99 2.68 -19.44
C TRP A 679 -15.46 1.86 -20.65
N MET A 680 -16.46 0.99 -20.46
CA MET A 680 -16.97 0.13 -21.52
C MET A 680 -17.67 0.94 -22.62
N LYS A 681 -18.47 1.96 -22.26
CA LYS A 681 -19.13 2.85 -23.22
C LYS A 681 -18.13 3.65 -24.04
N LYS A 682 -17.15 4.31 -23.38
CA LYS A 682 -16.10 5.07 -24.08
C LYS A 682 -15.30 4.19 -25.05
N THR A 683 -14.99 2.97 -24.62
CA THR A 683 -14.28 1.98 -25.45
C THR A 683 -15.13 1.55 -26.65
N ALA A 684 -16.40 1.20 -26.43
CA ALA A 684 -17.32 0.82 -27.49
C ALA A 684 -17.60 1.97 -28.47
N ASP A 685 -17.76 3.22 -28.00
CA ASP A 685 -17.95 4.40 -28.85
C ASP A 685 -16.79 4.61 -29.81
N SER A 686 -15.54 4.53 -29.31
CA SER A 686 -14.33 4.68 -30.12
C SER A 686 -14.25 3.62 -31.24
N TYR A 687 -14.55 2.36 -30.92
CA TYR A 687 -14.52 1.30 -31.92
C TYR A 687 -15.73 1.29 -32.85
N THR A 688 -16.89 1.78 -32.39
CA THR A 688 -18.08 1.99 -33.25
C THR A 688 -17.76 2.96 -34.38
N VAL A 689 -17.10 4.08 -34.07
CA VAL A 689 -16.65 5.06 -35.09
C VAL A 689 -15.68 4.41 -36.08
N THR A 690 -14.70 3.65 -35.57
CA THR A 690 -13.70 2.97 -36.41
C THR A 690 -14.35 1.93 -37.33
N ALA A 691 -15.23 1.08 -36.80
CA ALA A 691 -15.98 0.08 -37.58
C ALA A 691 -16.88 0.73 -38.64
N GLY A 692 -17.53 1.86 -38.30
CA GLY A 692 -18.33 2.64 -39.23
C GLY A 692 -17.49 3.18 -40.40
N LEU A 693 -16.33 3.77 -40.11
CA LEU A 693 -15.41 4.28 -41.15
C LEU A 693 -14.95 3.16 -42.10
N ILE A 694 -14.53 2.01 -41.56
CA ILE A 694 -14.15 0.85 -42.38
C ILE A 694 -15.31 0.41 -43.26
N THR A 695 -16.51 0.26 -42.68
CA THR A 695 -17.72 -0.14 -43.43
C THR A 695 -17.98 0.81 -44.59
N THR A 696 -17.88 2.13 -44.38
CA THR A 696 -18.11 3.12 -45.45
C THR A 696 -17.05 3.07 -46.56
N ILE A 697 -15.78 2.92 -46.20
CA ILE A 697 -14.66 2.89 -47.16
C ILE A 697 -14.76 1.64 -48.04
N VAL A 698 -14.97 0.48 -47.42
CA VAL A 698 -15.05 -0.82 -48.10
C VAL A 698 -16.34 -0.91 -48.94
N PHE A 699 -17.46 -0.44 -48.42
CA PHE A 699 -18.71 -0.37 -49.20
C PHE A 699 -18.56 0.48 -50.46
N ALA A 700 -17.88 1.64 -50.36
CA ALA A 700 -17.58 2.45 -51.53
C ALA A 700 -16.67 1.71 -52.53
N ALA A 701 -15.62 1.02 -52.05
CA ALA A 701 -14.73 0.23 -52.90
C ALA A 701 -15.46 -0.92 -53.63
N ALA A 702 -16.46 -1.54 -53.01
CA ALA A 702 -17.29 -2.58 -53.63
C ALA A 702 -18.08 -2.07 -54.85
N ILE A 703 -18.57 -0.82 -54.82
CA ILE A 703 -19.33 -0.21 -55.93
C ILE A 703 -18.44 0.51 -56.94
N THR A 704 -17.29 1.04 -56.52
CA THR A 704 -16.29 1.66 -57.39
C THR A 704 -15.08 0.74 -57.54
N VAL A 705 -15.28 -0.38 -58.23
CA VAL A 705 -14.26 -1.42 -58.36
C VAL A 705 -12.95 -0.91 -59.01
N PRO A 706 -11.77 -1.40 -58.57
CA PRO A 706 -10.48 -1.00 -59.12
C PRO A 706 -10.41 -1.29 -60.63
N GLY A 707 -10.01 -0.29 -61.41
CA GLY A 707 -9.94 -0.38 -62.87
C GLY A 707 -11.25 -0.06 -63.59
N GLY A 708 -12.37 0.09 -62.88
CA GLY A 708 -13.67 0.43 -63.45
C GLY A 708 -14.39 -0.74 -64.14
N ASN A 709 -15.55 -0.42 -64.72
CA ASN A 709 -16.40 -1.38 -65.43
C ASN A 709 -16.32 -1.17 -66.94
N ASN A 710 -16.47 -2.25 -67.69
CA ASN A 710 -16.63 -2.19 -69.14
C ASN A 710 -17.97 -1.50 -69.48
N GLY A 711 -17.93 -0.47 -70.33
CA GLY A 711 -19.10 0.34 -70.69
C GLY A 711 -20.21 -0.44 -71.39
N ASP A 712 -19.89 -1.55 -72.05
CA ASP A 712 -20.87 -2.32 -72.83
C ASP A 712 -21.53 -3.45 -72.03
N THR A 713 -20.82 -4.04 -71.06
CA THR A 713 -21.29 -5.22 -70.30
C THR A 713 -21.55 -4.93 -68.83
N GLY A 714 -21.03 -3.82 -68.29
CA GLY A 714 -21.08 -3.49 -66.88
C GLY A 714 -20.16 -4.35 -65.99
N HIS A 715 -19.44 -5.32 -66.56
CA HIS A 715 -18.53 -6.19 -65.80
C HIS A 715 -17.19 -5.48 -65.48
N PRO A 716 -16.56 -5.77 -64.34
CA PRO A 716 -15.24 -5.22 -64.00
C PRO A 716 -14.19 -5.59 -65.05
N ILE A 717 -13.35 -4.61 -65.45
CA ILE A 717 -12.36 -4.80 -66.52
C ILE A 717 -11.34 -5.90 -66.15
N TYR A 718 -10.96 -5.99 -64.89
CA TYR A 718 -10.00 -6.97 -64.37
C TYR A 718 -10.65 -8.23 -63.78
N ALA A 719 -11.92 -8.53 -64.12
CA ALA A 719 -12.66 -9.64 -63.50
C ALA A 719 -11.99 -11.02 -63.62
N LYS A 720 -11.10 -11.23 -64.61
CA LYS A 720 -10.36 -12.49 -64.82
C LYS A 720 -9.02 -12.57 -64.09
N GLU A 721 -8.54 -11.46 -63.52
CA GLU A 721 -7.25 -11.39 -62.82
C GLU A 721 -7.36 -11.94 -61.40
N LEU A 722 -6.34 -12.71 -60.98
CA LEU A 722 -6.31 -13.29 -59.63
C LEU A 722 -6.34 -12.20 -58.53
N SER A 723 -5.68 -11.07 -58.77
CA SER A 723 -5.66 -9.94 -57.84
C SER A 723 -7.04 -9.31 -57.64
N PHE A 724 -7.90 -9.34 -58.67
CA PHE A 724 -9.28 -8.86 -58.55
C PHE A 724 -10.13 -9.81 -57.69
N LEU A 725 -9.94 -11.12 -57.82
CA LEU A 725 -10.59 -12.09 -56.95
C LEU A 725 -10.17 -11.90 -55.47
N ILE A 726 -8.87 -11.70 -55.22
CA ILE A 726 -8.34 -11.43 -53.87
C ILE A 726 -8.97 -10.14 -53.31
N PHE A 727 -9.02 -9.07 -54.11
CA PHE A 727 -9.67 -7.82 -53.74
C PHE A 727 -11.14 -8.05 -53.35
N ALA A 728 -11.95 -8.65 -54.24
CA ALA A 728 -13.38 -8.80 -54.02
C ALA A 728 -13.71 -9.66 -52.78
N VAL A 729 -12.95 -10.73 -52.54
CA VAL A 729 -13.13 -11.58 -51.36
C VAL A 729 -12.72 -10.84 -50.08
N ALA A 730 -11.56 -10.18 -50.08
CA ALA A 730 -11.08 -9.45 -48.91
C ALA A 730 -11.97 -8.24 -48.58
N ASP A 731 -12.48 -7.54 -49.59
CA ASP A 731 -13.41 -6.43 -49.44
C ASP A 731 -14.74 -6.90 -48.82
N ALA A 732 -15.30 -8.00 -49.34
CA ALA A 732 -16.52 -8.60 -48.77
C ALA A 732 -16.33 -9.05 -47.30
N ILE A 733 -15.24 -9.75 -46.99
CA ILE A 733 -14.91 -10.15 -45.60
C ILE A 733 -14.82 -8.92 -44.72
N SER A 734 -14.13 -7.87 -45.18
CA SER A 734 -13.97 -6.63 -44.43
C SER A 734 -15.32 -5.97 -44.12
N LEU A 735 -16.21 -5.90 -45.11
CA LEU A 735 -17.53 -5.25 -45.00
C LEU A 735 -18.45 -5.97 -44.01
N PHE A 736 -18.57 -7.30 -44.13
CA PHE A 736 -19.45 -8.06 -43.24
C PHE A 736 -18.92 -8.09 -41.81
N THR A 737 -17.59 -8.20 -41.63
CA THR A 737 -16.98 -8.22 -40.31
C THR A 737 -16.97 -6.84 -39.63
N SER A 738 -16.78 -5.73 -40.37
CA SER A 738 -16.94 -4.38 -39.80
C SER A 738 -18.38 -4.09 -39.40
N THR A 739 -19.35 -4.50 -40.22
CA THR A 739 -20.78 -4.33 -39.92
C THR A 739 -21.18 -5.14 -38.69
N THR A 740 -20.68 -6.38 -38.58
CA THR A 740 -20.91 -7.22 -37.39
C THR A 740 -20.29 -6.60 -36.14
N SER A 741 -19.07 -6.09 -36.25
CA SER A 741 -18.38 -5.37 -35.17
C SER A 741 -19.16 -4.13 -34.71
N LEU A 742 -19.67 -3.34 -35.66
CA LEU A 742 -20.52 -2.17 -35.40
C LEU A 742 -21.78 -2.54 -34.60
N LEU A 743 -22.49 -3.60 -35.00
CA LEU A 743 -23.69 -4.07 -34.28
C LEU A 743 -23.34 -4.57 -32.88
N LEU A 744 -22.20 -5.24 -32.70
CA LEU A 744 -21.73 -5.71 -31.40
C LEU A 744 -21.41 -4.53 -30.47
N PHE A 745 -20.71 -3.49 -30.92
CA PHE A 745 -20.45 -2.31 -30.10
C PHE A 745 -21.73 -1.51 -29.80
N LEU A 746 -22.65 -1.38 -30.75
CA LEU A 746 -23.95 -0.77 -30.49
C LEU A 746 -24.72 -1.55 -29.41
N SER A 747 -24.64 -2.88 -29.42
CA SER A 747 -25.26 -3.72 -28.39
C SER A 747 -24.67 -3.54 -26.99
N ILE A 748 -23.43 -3.03 -26.89
CA ILE A 748 -22.79 -2.64 -25.62
C ILE A 748 -23.31 -1.28 -25.16
N LEU A 749 -23.47 -0.32 -26.08
CA LEU A 749 -24.00 1.01 -25.76
C LEU A 749 -25.46 0.98 -25.28
N THR A 750 -26.26 0.03 -25.77
CA THR A 750 -27.67 -0.15 -25.37
C THR A 750 -27.88 -1.17 -24.24
N ALA A 751 -26.80 -1.68 -23.62
CA ALA A 751 -26.91 -2.66 -22.55
C ALA A 751 -27.43 -2.06 -21.23
N ARG A 752 -27.94 -2.91 -20.33
CA ARG A 752 -28.49 -2.48 -19.02
C ARG A 752 -27.42 -2.22 -17.96
N TYR A 753 -26.20 -2.74 -18.15
CA TYR A 753 -25.10 -2.65 -17.19
C TYR A 753 -25.46 -3.10 -15.77
N ALA A 754 -26.24 -4.18 -15.66
CA ALA A 754 -26.42 -4.82 -14.36
C ALA A 754 -25.09 -5.42 -13.88
N GLU A 755 -24.88 -5.52 -12.57
CA GLU A 755 -23.61 -6.01 -12.00
C GLU A 755 -23.21 -7.35 -12.59
N GLN A 756 -24.15 -8.30 -12.69
CA GLN A 756 -23.90 -9.63 -13.26
C GLN A 756 -23.55 -9.61 -14.75
N ASP A 757 -23.92 -8.57 -15.51
CA ASP A 757 -23.59 -8.46 -16.94
C ASP A 757 -22.07 -8.29 -17.16
N PHE A 758 -21.34 -7.77 -16.17
CA PHE A 758 -19.88 -7.62 -16.21
C PHE A 758 -19.13 -8.96 -16.11
N LEU A 759 -19.78 -10.04 -15.68
CA LEU A 759 -19.12 -11.34 -15.53
C LEU A 759 -18.77 -11.97 -16.88
N PHE A 760 -19.70 -11.97 -17.82
CA PHE A 760 -19.55 -12.68 -19.10
C PHE A 760 -20.20 -11.96 -20.28
N THR A 761 -21.43 -11.44 -20.12
CA THR A 761 -22.22 -10.90 -21.24
C THR A 761 -21.55 -9.69 -21.90
N LEU A 762 -21.14 -8.69 -21.12
CA LEU A 762 -20.48 -7.49 -21.66
C LEU A 762 -19.07 -7.78 -22.18
N PRO A 763 -18.18 -8.48 -21.43
CA PRO A 763 -16.86 -8.83 -21.94
C PRO A 763 -16.91 -9.67 -23.22
N SER A 764 -17.81 -10.65 -23.31
CA SER A 764 -17.95 -11.49 -24.52
C SER A 764 -18.32 -10.67 -25.75
N ARG A 765 -19.24 -9.71 -25.62
CA ARG A 765 -19.61 -8.80 -26.72
C ARG A 765 -18.43 -7.94 -27.14
N LEU A 766 -17.66 -7.40 -26.18
CA LEU A 766 -16.47 -6.60 -26.47
C LEU A 766 -15.41 -7.44 -27.20
N ILE A 767 -15.15 -8.67 -26.74
CA ILE A 767 -14.20 -9.60 -27.36
C ILE A 767 -14.60 -9.92 -28.80
N MET A 768 -15.86 -10.30 -29.03
CA MET A 768 -16.34 -10.60 -30.39
C MET A 768 -16.27 -9.35 -31.28
N GLY A 769 -16.59 -8.17 -30.74
CA GLY A 769 -16.52 -6.90 -31.48
C GLY A 769 -15.09 -6.55 -31.89
N LEU A 770 -14.13 -6.68 -30.97
CA LEU A 770 -12.71 -6.45 -31.23
C LEU A 770 -12.10 -7.49 -32.20
N ALA A 771 -12.45 -8.77 -32.05
CA ALA A 771 -11.97 -9.83 -32.94
C ALA A 771 -12.47 -9.65 -34.38
N THR A 772 -13.75 -9.29 -34.55
CA THR A 772 -14.31 -8.99 -35.87
C THR A 772 -13.75 -7.69 -36.46
N LEU A 773 -13.47 -6.68 -35.63
CA LEU A 773 -12.79 -5.46 -36.07
C LEU A 773 -11.37 -5.74 -36.55
N PHE A 774 -10.63 -6.59 -35.83
CA PHE A 774 -9.27 -6.99 -36.19
C PHE A 774 -9.24 -7.71 -37.55
N LEU A 775 -10.17 -8.65 -37.75
CA LEU A 775 -10.34 -9.35 -39.02
C LEU A 775 -10.68 -8.36 -40.15
N SER A 776 -11.58 -7.41 -39.88
CA SER A 776 -11.98 -6.38 -40.84
C SER A 776 -10.81 -5.50 -41.26
N THR A 777 -10.08 -4.91 -40.32
CA THR A 777 -8.93 -4.04 -40.62
C THR A 777 -7.86 -4.77 -41.43
N THR A 778 -7.56 -6.03 -41.07
CA THR A 778 -6.59 -6.85 -41.82
C THR A 778 -7.06 -7.10 -43.25
N SER A 779 -8.34 -7.46 -43.42
CA SER A 779 -8.93 -7.70 -44.73
C SER A 779 -8.99 -6.44 -45.60
N MET A 780 -9.31 -5.28 -45.00
CA MET A 780 -9.27 -3.97 -45.66
C MET A 780 -7.87 -3.64 -46.20
N MET A 781 -6.81 -3.90 -45.43
CA MET A 781 -5.42 -3.66 -45.88
C MET A 781 -5.00 -4.60 -47.00
N ILE A 782 -5.51 -5.84 -47.02
CA ILE A 782 -5.30 -6.79 -48.12
C ILE A 782 -6.04 -6.31 -49.38
N ALA A 783 -7.31 -5.90 -49.25
CA ALA A 783 -8.09 -5.36 -50.36
C ALA A 783 -7.44 -4.10 -50.96
N PHE A 784 -6.95 -3.20 -50.10
CA PHE A 784 -6.22 -2.01 -50.54
C PHE A 784 -4.92 -2.36 -51.27
N GLY A 785 -4.13 -3.31 -50.75
CA GLY A 785 -2.92 -3.78 -51.41
C GLY A 785 -3.19 -4.42 -52.78
N ALA A 786 -4.23 -5.25 -52.87
CA ALA A 786 -4.67 -5.85 -54.14
C ALA A 786 -5.14 -4.79 -55.15
N SER A 787 -5.85 -3.75 -54.68
CA SER A 787 -6.28 -2.62 -55.50
C SER A 787 -5.11 -1.83 -56.08
N LEU A 788 -4.09 -1.53 -55.27
CA LEU A 788 -2.88 -0.84 -55.74
C LEU A 788 -2.12 -1.68 -56.77
N TYR A 789 -2.04 -3.00 -56.58
CA TYR A 789 -1.40 -3.89 -57.55
C TYR A 789 -2.16 -3.94 -58.88
N LEU A 790 -3.51 -3.96 -58.86
CA LEU A 790 -4.32 -3.90 -60.08
C LEU A 790 -4.10 -2.60 -60.87
N LEU A 791 -3.93 -1.47 -60.18
CA LEU A 791 -3.75 -0.16 -60.81
C LEU A 791 -2.32 0.10 -61.32
N PHE A 792 -1.30 -0.33 -60.57
CA PHE A 792 0.10 0.06 -60.84
C PHE A 792 1.04 -1.13 -61.16
N GLY A 793 0.64 -2.35 -60.83
CA GLY A 793 1.49 -3.55 -60.85
C GLY A 793 1.54 -4.29 -62.18
N GLN A 794 0.70 -3.95 -63.16
CA GLN A 794 0.69 -4.63 -64.46
C GLN A 794 2.06 -4.53 -65.15
N GLY A 795 2.77 -5.66 -65.21
CA GLY A 795 4.10 -5.79 -65.83
C GLY A 795 5.30 -5.38 -64.96
N LYS A 796 5.11 -5.06 -63.67
CA LYS A 796 6.18 -4.61 -62.75
C LYS A 796 6.07 -5.28 -61.38
N GLU A 797 6.51 -6.54 -61.29
CA GLU A 797 6.43 -7.36 -60.08
C GLU A 797 7.16 -6.74 -58.87
N TRP A 798 8.20 -5.93 -59.08
CA TRP A 798 8.95 -5.28 -58.00
C TRP A 798 8.09 -4.32 -57.15
N ILE A 799 6.97 -3.82 -57.69
CA ILE A 799 6.04 -2.90 -56.98
C ILE A 799 5.29 -3.63 -55.84
N LEU A 800 5.23 -4.96 -55.85
CA LEU A 800 4.64 -5.75 -54.75
C LEU A 800 5.39 -5.56 -53.43
N ILE A 801 6.71 -5.39 -53.48
CA ILE A 801 7.56 -5.26 -52.29
C ILE A 801 7.19 -4.01 -51.46
N PRO A 802 7.15 -2.78 -52.03
CA PRO A 802 6.73 -1.60 -51.28
C PRO A 802 5.24 -1.63 -50.89
N ILE A 803 4.35 -2.19 -51.70
CA ILE A 803 2.92 -2.34 -51.33
C ILE A 803 2.78 -3.24 -50.10
N ALA A 804 3.43 -4.41 -50.11
CA ALA A 804 3.40 -5.34 -48.98
C ALA A 804 4.00 -4.71 -47.73
N ALA A 805 5.14 -4.00 -47.85
CA ALA A 805 5.76 -3.31 -46.72
C ALA A 805 4.82 -2.24 -46.11
N LEU A 806 4.18 -1.41 -46.95
CA LEU A 806 3.26 -0.38 -46.51
C LEU A 806 1.97 -0.94 -45.91
N SER A 807 1.43 -2.05 -46.43
CA SER A 807 0.26 -2.73 -45.84
C SER A 807 0.59 -3.41 -44.51
N CYS A 808 1.79 -3.96 -44.34
CA CYS A 808 2.21 -4.64 -43.10
C CYS A 808 2.43 -3.69 -41.92
N LEU A 809 2.85 -2.44 -42.17
CA LEU A 809 3.13 -1.47 -41.11
C LEU A 809 1.88 -1.15 -40.25
N PRO A 810 0.73 -0.72 -40.80
CA PRO A 810 -0.49 -0.48 -40.03
C PRO A 810 -1.02 -1.73 -39.32
N ILE A 811 -0.96 -2.90 -39.98
CA ILE A 811 -1.40 -4.18 -39.39
C ILE A 811 -0.55 -4.48 -38.16
N THR A 812 0.77 -4.36 -38.28
CA THR A 812 1.70 -4.63 -37.18
C THR A 812 1.51 -3.63 -36.04
N CYS A 813 1.36 -2.33 -36.32
CA CYS A 813 1.03 -1.33 -35.31
C CYS A 813 -0.29 -1.66 -34.60
N PHE A 814 -1.34 -2.01 -35.35
CA PHE A 814 -2.65 -2.35 -34.78
C PHE A 814 -2.59 -3.62 -33.91
N VAL A 815 -1.90 -4.67 -34.38
CA VAL A 815 -1.62 -5.88 -33.59
C VAL A 815 -0.90 -5.50 -32.30
N THR A 816 0.23 -4.79 -32.38
CA THR A 816 1.05 -4.52 -31.18
C THR A 816 0.32 -3.69 -30.12
N LEU A 817 -0.56 -2.77 -30.52
CA LEU A 817 -1.26 -1.87 -29.60
C LEU A 817 -2.57 -2.47 -29.05
N GLN A 818 -3.35 -3.16 -29.89
CA GLN A 818 -4.70 -3.60 -29.52
C GLN A 818 -4.80 -5.08 -29.16
N PHE A 819 -3.88 -5.92 -29.66
CA PHE A 819 -3.87 -7.34 -29.34
C PHE A 819 -3.67 -7.63 -27.85
N PRO A 820 -2.81 -6.91 -27.08
CA PRO A 820 -2.67 -7.14 -25.65
C PRO A 820 -3.99 -7.01 -24.88
N LEU A 821 -4.80 -6.00 -25.21
CA LEU A 821 -6.13 -5.80 -24.61
C LEU A 821 -7.08 -6.95 -24.92
N LEU A 822 -7.10 -7.42 -26.18
CA LEU A 822 -7.93 -8.55 -26.59
C LEU A 822 -7.51 -9.85 -25.88
N VAL A 823 -6.21 -10.11 -25.78
CA VAL A 823 -5.66 -11.27 -25.06
C VAL A 823 -6.00 -11.20 -23.58
N GLU A 824 -5.87 -10.04 -22.94
CA GLU A 824 -6.23 -9.85 -21.54
C GLU A 824 -7.73 -10.11 -21.32
N LEU A 825 -8.60 -9.54 -22.15
CA LEU A 825 -10.05 -9.78 -22.09
C LEU A 825 -10.41 -11.26 -22.24
N ILE A 826 -9.80 -11.96 -23.21
CA ILE A 826 -10.02 -13.39 -23.44
C ILE A 826 -9.51 -14.20 -22.25
N SER A 827 -8.33 -13.88 -21.73
CA SER A 827 -7.75 -14.59 -20.58
C SER A 827 -8.59 -14.38 -19.32
N CYS A 828 -9.10 -13.17 -19.07
CA CYS A 828 -9.96 -12.87 -17.93
C CYS A 828 -11.34 -13.54 -18.06
N THR A 829 -11.89 -13.65 -19.27
CA THR A 829 -13.27 -14.14 -19.49
C THR A 829 -13.34 -15.66 -19.71
N TYR A 830 -12.39 -16.23 -20.45
CA TYR A 830 -12.39 -17.63 -20.90
C TYR A 830 -11.13 -18.41 -20.49
N GLY A 831 -10.12 -17.76 -19.91
CA GLY A 831 -8.87 -18.40 -19.53
C GLY A 831 -9.03 -19.42 -18.40
N ARG A 832 -7.91 -20.06 -18.02
CA ARG A 832 -7.88 -20.89 -16.81
C ARG A 832 -8.36 -20.03 -15.63
N GLY A 833 -9.38 -20.52 -14.92
CA GLY A 833 -9.90 -19.83 -13.74
C GLY A 833 -8.77 -19.48 -12.77
N LEU A 834 -8.89 -18.32 -12.11
CA LEU A 834 -7.96 -17.87 -11.06
C LEU A 834 -7.86 -18.88 -9.91
N PHE A 835 -8.88 -19.73 -9.80
CA PHE A 835 -9.06 -20.67 -8.73
C PHE A 835 -8.87 -22.11 -9.17
N GLY A 836 -8.18 -22.88 -8.32
CA GLY A 836 -7.97 -24.28 -8.56
C GLY A 836 -6.78 -24.85 -7.80
N ARG A 837 -6.64 -26.17 -7.91
CA ARG A 837 -5.55 -26.92 -7.28
C ARG A 837 -4.20 -26.54 -7.91
N GLN A 838 -3.24 -26.09 -7.10
CA GLN A 838 -1.93 -25.64 -7.60
C GLN A 838 -0.94 -26.78 -7.84
N ASN A 839 -0.97 -27.79 -6.98
CA ASN A 839 -0.14 -28.98 -7.05
C ASN A 839 -0.82 -30.18 -6.35
N ASN A 840 -0.24 -31.37 -6.49
CA ASN A 840 -0.75 -32.60 -5.90
C ASN A 840 -0.33 -32.80 -4.43
N ARG A 841 0.47 -31.89 -3.84
CA ARG A 841 0.85 -31.95 -2.43
C ARG A 841 -0.42 -31.78 -1.59
N PRO A 842 -0.74 -32.71 -0.66
CA PRO A 842 -1.82 -32.51 0.28
C PRO A 842 -1.46 -31.35 1.21
N PHE A 843 -2.45 -30.56 1.60
CA PHE A 843 -2.31 -29.47 2.55
C PHE A 843 -3.36 -29.69 3.63
N TYR A 844 -2.99 -29.63 4.91
CA TYR A 844 -3.86 -29.75 6.10
C TYR A 844 -4.89 -30.90 6.11
#